data_AF-J4IAX9-F1
#
_entry.id   AF-J4IAX9-F1
#
_cell.length_a   1.000
_cell.length_b   1.000
_cell.length_c   1.000
_cell.angle_alpha   90.00
_cell.angle_beta   90.00
_cell.angle_gamma   90.00
#
_symmetry.space_group_name_H-M   'P 1'
#
loop_
_entity.id
_entity.type
_entity.pdbx_description
1 polymer ?
#
loop_
_entity_poly.entity_id
_entity_poly.type
_entity_poly.pdbx_seq_one_letter_code
_entity_poly.pdbx_strand_id
1 'polypeptide(L)'
;MSTTLPLFWDLSSSSKPARIDASVKLVSALEHFQAQFVPKASPETSDDEDEDEESKDHSLDNLNAQDVSYSIRRLVRGLASPRESSRLGFAVALTELLSRINTVSCAQIITLIYDSSRMQGSMSGQEERDMHFARLFGLTAVIQSGLLLRDTPLPTSASSATLASSLSSYTDVLANLLALAEKKSWLRESAWWTVGLAVDALNSCDVPWKEDAIEATINIICVQSKGWTPEKLALTAKLQSQYPSRDWRKLLSPTFKHPDLLSTGNLSTIARVLKESNPDDDEETDVPKSGAWRPQVHFVWDILLDGVLADPSSGPAVKGSFPEFFRIVVDESLFASTSSPQRKYWGFQVFQKALPRVSSADMPMLFTKNFMRSWINHLSNSDRYLHKAAKQVATDVQAIVKNNPTLGFTLILQLTGVHGSRQFDKLTKTKTVESILTSMDNAGIQNYIDYLLKQANDEQSSDSDAQTTNARRAWIIDQLAALVRNGAIPKSDDWVQSILDWFVVHGLFLIVKSSEKNPIGALRTLSSPPFSDELAKSCRERLLSCLAELTGQATVVSGGDKAVKVPAVASDGEFWIQRVLCTIGELEKDTKHVRTLDDVDEEQQQLRIKARQTVERLRKVPDDQREAAKGAELLLSATLLHHYCADDEADPESLESCIDGASRMFPVESQKSKKKSRKSAGGSEGPTEAEALEPVDVLVDNVIGFLEQATAYMRSVANQVFSMLSGSVRESTVDLILTQLERRDPAELRADEDEDEDEDEGMGGGEGASDDESEEESGKDESSDEEEEEEDMDEAEALELRRKIEEALRINGVEAATGDTDDESEEELMDDEQMLAIDEQLAAAFRARTTDRKLGKDIDAQREATHFKNRVLDLVDIFIKKQVTNPLALRLILPLADLIVNTGPDEKQLADKATGILRSRIGKAKELPSGVDKAYAAQVLEELHSRARRTPSSDVLATLSQCSWFLSKVLQHQDVTEPILKAYRESLLDFVSRKASKLNGVFFQDFVRRHTDVAWGLRDDLSEAPGKAVNVYRQVQAYQILNTLINRFSVTDEHRNDFLACISQLCRTLHATISGACDPSSTHTPANLKELLKVGLTVVRQAKRVSSSPGELKSIWEPSEWANLAGKLAETDRFRSSTGLQTMCKQIAQMAGGESTSEKKKKGDKASDDVTGSKRKAGALVDGEAPVTEKAKRKKVKKA
;
A
#
# COMPACT_ATOMS: atom_id res chain seq x y z
N MET A 1 -57.00 25.90 19.32
CA MET A 1 -55.69 25.30 19.63
C MET A 1 -54.94 25.15 18.32
N SER A 2 -53.72 25.66 18.24
CA SER A 2 -52.94 25.68 16.99
C SER A 2 -52.64 24.25 16.50
N THR A 3 -52.91 23.98 15.22
CA THR A 3 -52.73 22.65 14.58
C THR A 3 -51.27 22.34 14.24
N THR A 4 -50.36 23.30 14.43
CA THR A 4 -48.94 23.17 14.03
C THR A 4 -48.03 22.60 15.12
N LEU A 5 -48.51 22.43 16.36
CA LEU A 5 -47.69 21.98 17.49
C LEU A 5 -46.88 20.68 17.21
N PRO A 6 -47.44 19.65 16.52
CA PRO A 6 -46.68 18.45 16.17
C PRO A 6 -45.50 18.68 15.20
N LEU A 7 -45.48 19.80 14.49
CA LEU A 7 -44.43 20.10 13.50
C LEU A 7 -43.17 20.71 14.13
N PHE A 8 -43.21 21.03 15.43
CA PHE A 8 -42.07 21.63 16.15
C PHE A 8 -41.13 20.60 16.80
N TRP A 9 -41.56 19.34 17.02
CA TRP A 9 -40.81 18.38 17.82
C TRP A 9 -39.42 18.09 17.23
N ASP A 10 -39.38 17.81 15.92
CA ASP A 10 -38.16 17.38 15.25
C ASP A 10 -37.21 18.54 14.90
N LEU A 11 -37.63 19.81 15.08
CA LEU A 11 -36.72 20.96 15.03
C LEU A 11 -35.61 20.87 16.09
N SER A 12 -35.88 20.18 17.19
CA SER A 12 -34.91 19.97 18.28
C SER A 12 -34.00 18.75 18.08
N SER A 13 -34.21 17.96 17.03
CA SER A 13 -33.49 16.70 16.77
C SER A 13 -31.98 16.91 16.65
N SER A 14 -31.17 15.99 17.17
CA SER A 14 -29.70 16.01 16.98
C SER A 14 -29.29 15.73 15.53
N SER A 15 -30.14 15.07 14.75
CA SER A 15 -29.90 14.76 13.33
C SER A 15 -30.15 15.96 12.42
N LYS A 16 -29.13 16.40 11.67
CA LYS A 16 -29.24 17.51 10.71
C LYS A 16 -30.33 17.26 9.64
N PRO A 17 -30.42 16.09 8.99
CA PRO A 17 -31.51 15.80 8.04
C PRO A 17 -32.92 15.91 8.66
N ALA A 18 -33.11 15.41 9.88
CA ALA A 18 -34.42 15.45 10.55
C ALA A 18 -34.85 16.89 10.87
N ARG A 19 -33.90 17.76 11.28
CA ARG A 19 -34.18 19.18 11.50
C ARG A 19 -34.59 19.89 10.21
N ILE A 20 -33.90 19.61 9.09
CA ILE A 20 -34.22 20.23 7.79
C ILE A 20 -35.62 19.81 7.34
N ASP A 21 -35.94 18.52 7.39
CA ASP A 21 -37.28 18.00 7.04
C ASP A 21 -38.39 18.59 7.93
N ALA A 22 -38.15 18.72 9.23
CA ALA A 22 -39.07 19.36 10.16
C ALA A 22 -39.30 20.85 9.83
N SER A 23 -38.22 21.59 9.50
CA SER A 23 -38.33 23.00 9.06
C SER A 23 -39.15 23.12 7.78
N VAL A 24 -38.92 22.25 6.79
CA VAL A 24 -39.69 22.24 5.54
C VAL A 24 -41.17 21.98 5.81
N LYS A 25 -41.50 20.94 6.59
CA LYS A 25 -42.89 20.60 6.93
C LYS A 25 -43.60 21.72 7.67
N LEU A 26 -42.95 22.34 8.65
CA LEU A 26 -43.50 23.45 9.41
C LEU A 26 -43.75 24.66 8.48
N VAL A 27 -42.74 25.09 7.73
CA VAL A 27 -42.84 26.27 6.84
C VAL A 27 -43.92 26.06 5.79
N SER A 28 -43.95 24.91 5.10
CA SER A 28 -44.98 24.62 4.08
C SER A 28 -46.40 24.61 4.64
N ALA A 29 -46.60 24.12 5.87
CA ALA A 29 -47.91 24.18 6.53
C ALA A 29 -48.30 25.63 6.85
N LEU A 30 -47.35 26.44 7.34
CA LEU A 30 -47.59 27.85 7.67
C LEU A 30 -47.87 28.70 6.44
N GLU A 31 -47.15 28.48 5.35
CA GLU A 31 -47.42 29.12 4.06
C GLU A 31 -48.85 28.83 3.58
N HIS A 32 -49.30 27.58 3.71
CA HIS A 32 -50.65 27.19 3.35
C HIS A 32 -51.71 27.90 4.21
N PHE A 33 -51.49 27.98 5.53
CA PHE A 33 -52.39 28.71 6.43
C PHE A 33 -52.41 30.21 6.13
N GLN A 34 -51.25 30.79 5.79
CA GLN A 34 -51.16 32.21 5.44
C GLN A 34 -51.86 32.51 4.11
N ALA A 35 -51.74 31.63 3.11
CA ALA A 35 -52.39 31.80 1.81
C ALA A 35 -53.93 31.76 1.88
N GLN A 36 -54.49 31.09 2.90
CA GLN A 36 -55.93 31.00 3.13
C GLN A 36 -56.47 32.10 4.05
N PHE A 37 -55.59 32.92 4.62
CA PHE A 37 -55.96 33.96 5.57
C PHE A 37 -56.43 35.23 4.86
N VAL A 38 -57.52 35.81 5.35
CA VAL A 38 -58.03 37.12 4.92
C VAL A 38 -57.81 38.12 6.05
N PRO A 39 -57.00 39.18 5.84
CA PRO A 39 -56.77 40.20 6.86
C PRO A 39 -58.06 40.85 7.35
N LYS A 40 -58.16 41.12 8.65
CA LYS A 40 -59.29 41.87 9.22
C LYS A 40 -59.08 43.36 8.94
N ALA A 41 -60.11 44.05 8.43
CA ALA A 41 -60.08 45.51 8.30
C ALA A 41 -59.92 46.13 9.70
N SER A 42 -58.92 47.00 9.86
CA SER A 42 -58.75 47.81 11.07
C SER A 42 -60.01 48.66 11.29
N PRO A 43 -60.60 48.70 12.51
CA PRO A 43 -61.63 49.67 12.82
C PRO A 43 -61.07 51.07 12.60
N GLU A 44 -61.85 51.95 11.96
CA GLU A 44 -61.54 53.37 11.87
C GLU A 44 -61.30 53.91 13.29
N THR A 45 -60.13 54.52 13.50
CA THR A 45 -59.75 55.21 14.73
C THR A 45 -60.71 56.37 14.97
N SER A 46 -61.51 56.30 16.04
CA SER A 46 -61.94 57.52 16.73
C SER A 46 -60.74 58.05 17.52
N ASP A 47 -60.42 59.32 17.30
CA ASP A 47 -59.46 60.10 18.10
C ASP A 47 -59.81 59.99 19.59
N ASP A 48 -58.99 59.29 20.36
CA ASP A 48 -58.82 59.53 21.79
C ASP A 48 -57.39 59.10 22.17
N GLU A 49 -56.62 60.09 22.61
CA GLU A 49 -55.23 60.01 23.04
C GLU A 49 -55.15 59.31 24.40
N ASP A 50 -54.83 58.00 24.43
CA ASP A 50 -54.28 57.30 25.60
C ASP A 50 -53.59 55.99 25.12
N GLU A 51 -52.30 56.06 24.74
CA GLU A 51 -51.52 54.90 24.29
C GLU A 51 -51.02 54.04 25.47
N ASP A 52 -51.85 53.08 25.88
CA ASP A 52 -51.46 51.94 26.73
C ASP A 52 -50.60 50.91 25.97
N GLU A 53 -49.70 50.21 26.69
CA GLU A 53 -48.76 49.19 26.18
C GLU A 53 -49.42 47.98 25.47
N GLU A 54 -50.75 47.84 25.49
CA GLU A 54 -51.51 46.77 24.83
C GLU A 54 -51.60 46.92 23.29
N SER A 55 -51.31 48.10 22.74
CA SER A 55 -51.40 48.40 21.29
C SER A 55 -50.36 47.68 20.42
N LYS A 56 -49.24 47.21 20.97
CA LYS A 56 -48.16 46.55 20.20
C LYS A 56 -48.49 45.09 19.81
N ASP A 57 -49.33 44.39 20.57
CA ASP A 57 -49.54 42.94 20.40
C ASP A 57 -50.51 42.59 19.25
N HIS A 58 -51.43 43.52 18.92
CA HIS A 58 -52.41 43.34 17.85
C HIS A 58 -51.82 43.49 16.44
N SER A 59 -50.66 44.15 16.28
CA SER A 59 -50.07 44.44 14.97
C SER A 59 -49.64 43.18 14.18
N LEU A 60 -49.08 42.17 14.87
CA LEU A 60 -48.67 40.91 14.23
C LEU A 60 -49.87 40.06 13.79
N ASP A 61 -50.93 40.04 14.60
CA ASP A 61 -52.12 39.20 14.41
C ASP A 61 -53.11 39.77 13.37
N ASN A 62 -52.94 41.04 12.96
CA ASN A 62 -53.80 41.68 11.96
C ASN A 62 -53.56 41.17 10.54
N LEU A 63 -52.31 40.86 10.20
CA LEU A 63 -51.89 40.45 8.84
C LEU A 63 -51.52 38.97 8.73
N ASN A 64 -51.51 38.24 9.83
CA ASN A 64 -51.08 36.84 9.87
C ASN A 64 -52.19 35.91 10.38
N ALA A 65 -52.23 34.70 9.81
CA ALA A 65 -53.06 33.63 10.36
C ALA A 65 -52.64 33.33 11.81
N GLN A 66 -53.59 32.88 12.65
CA GLN A 66 -53.30 32.61 14.06
C GLN A 66 -52.15 31.60 14.25
N ASP A 67 -52.07 30.57 13.42
CA ASP A 67 -50.99 29.58 13.42
C ASP A 67 -49.63 30.18 13.00
N VAL A 68 -49.62 31.17 12.11
CA VAL A 68 -48.42 31.88 11.64
C VAL A 68 -47.91 32.81 12.73
N SER A 69 -48.76 33.67 13.30
CA SER A 69 -48.41 34.50 14.46
C SER A 69 -47.89 33.67 15.63
N TYR A 70 -48.59 32.59 15.98
CA TYR A 70 -48.17 31.68 17.04
C TYR A 70 -46.79 31.08 16.74
N SER A 71 -46.57 30.65 15.50
CA SER A 71 -45.32 30.02 15.09
C SER A 71 -44.16 31.00 15.08
N ILE A 72 -44.34 32.25 14.61
CA ILE A 72 -43.30 33.29 14.69
C ILE A 72 -42.89 33.51 16.16
N ARG A 73 -43.85 33.73 17.06
CA ARG A 73 -43.56 33.93 18.49
C ARG A 73 -42.87 32.70 19.11
N ARG A 74 -43.29 31.50 18.73
CA ARG A 74 -42.71 30.24 19.21
C ARG A 74 -41.30 30.00 18.67
N LEU A 75 -41.06 30.31 17.40
CA LEU A 75 -39.76 30.19 16.75
C LEU A 75 -38.76 31.15 17.41
N VAL A 76 -39.15 32.42 17.59
CA VAL A 76 -38.34 33.44 18.27
C VAL A 76 -38.01 33.04 19.71
N ARG A 77 -38.99 32.57 20.50
CA ARG A 77 -38.74 32.06 21.86
C ARG A 77 -37.84 30.83 21.88
N GLY A 78 -37.94 29.97 20.85
CA GLY A 78 -37.14 28.75 20.71
C GLY A 78 -35.64 29.02 20.48
N LEU A 79 -35.26 30.22 20.05
CA LEU A 79 -33.86 30.63 19.87
C LEU A 79 -33.08 30.69 21.18
N ALA A 80 -33.77 30.89 22.31
CA ALA A 80 -33.21 30.90 23.65
C ALA A 80 -33.12 29.50 24.29
N SER A 81 -33.30 28.44 23.52
CA SER A 81 -33.20 27.07 24.03
C SER A 81 -31.78 26.76 24.51
N PRO A 82 -31.59 26.06 25.64
CA PRO A 82 -30.27 25.61 26.10
C PRO A 82 -29.67 24.52 25.20
N ARG A 83 -30.48 23.87 24.36
CA ARG A 83 -30.03 22.82 23.43
C ARG A 83 -29.57 23.42 22.11
N GLU A 84 -28.30 23.20 21.76
CA GLU A 84 -27.70 23.68 20.51
C GLU A 84 -28.48 23.25 19.25
N SER A 85 -28.84 21.96 19.15
CA SER A 85 -29.61 21.43 18.03
C SER A 85 -30.95 22.12 17.87
N SER A 86 -31.58 22.51 18.99
CA SER A 86 -32.84 23.27 18.97
C SER A 86 -32.61 24.67 18.44
N ARG A 87 -31.63 25.42 18.96
CA ARG A 87 -31.33 26.79 18.49
C ARG A 87 -31.14 26.84 16.98
N LEU A 88 -30.39 25.88 16.42
CA LEU A 88 -30.19 25.77 14.98
C LEU A 88 -31.48 25.47 14.21
N GLY A 89 -32.29 24.51 14.67
CA GLY A 89 -33.56 24.18 14.01
C GLY A 89 -34.58 25.32 14.04
N PHE A 90 -34.72 25.98 15.19
CA PHE A 90 -35.58 27.15 15.37
C PHE A 90 -35.11 28.34 14.51
N ALA A 91 -33.80 28.61 14.45
CA ALA A 91 -33.23 29.67 13.62
C ALA A 91 -33.48 29.43 12.13
N VAL A 92 -33.20 28.22 11.62
CA VAL A 92 -33.43 27.87 10.21
C VAL A 92 -34.91 27.99 9.84
N ALA A 93 -35.82 27.45 10.67
CA ALA A 93 -37.25 27.54 10.41
C ALA A 93 -37.75 29.00 10.44
N LEU A 94 -37.20 29.84 11.32
CA LEU A 94 -37.50 31.28 11.36
C LEU A 94 -37.01 31.99 10.09
N THR A 95 -35.75 31.76 9.69
CA THR A 95 -35.17 32.34 8.46
C THR A 95 -36.01 31.99 7.23
N GLU A 96 -36.35 30.71 7.07
CA GLU A 96 -37.15 30.23 5.93
C GLU A 96 -38.59 30.72 5.97
N LEU A 97 -39.22 30.85 7.14
CA LEU A 97 -40.56 31.42 7.22
C LEU A 97 -40.55 32.91 6.82
N LEU A 98 -39.62 33.68 7.38
CA LEU A 98 -39.50 35.12 7.10
C LEU A 98 -39.14 35.43 5.64
N SER A 99 -38.41 34.53 4.96
CA SER A 99 -38.05 34.73 3.54
C SER A 99 -39.25 34.57 2.60
N ARG A 100 -40.32 33.88 3.03
CA ARG A 100 -41.48 33.53 2.19
C ARG A 100 -42.75 34.30 2.50
N ILE A 101 -42.89 34.85 3.71
CA ILE A 101 -44.01 35.72 4.07
C ILE A 101 -43.67 37.20 3.88
N ASN A 102 -44.64 38.01 3.46
CA ASN A 102 -44.51 39.45 3.27
C ASN A 102 -45.39 40.28 4.25
N THR A 103 -45.85 39.65 5.32
CA THR A 103 -46.88 40.16 6.25
C THR A 103 -46.30 40.70 7.56
N VAL A 104 -44.98 40.80 7.66
CA VAL A 104 -44.25 41.28 8.85
C VAL A 104 -43.19 42.28 8.45
N SER A 105 -42.94 43.27 9.31
CA SER A 105 -41.85 44.23 9.16
C SER A 105 -40.62 43.82 9.96
N CYS A 106 -39.46 44.32 9.54
CA CYS A 106 -38.19 44.12 10.21
C CYS A 106 -38.25 44.61 11.67
N ALA A 107 -38.81 45.81 11.89
CA ALA A 107 -38.99 46.40 13.23
C ALA A 107 -39.86 45.53 14.15
N GLN A 108 -40.93 44.92 13.64
CA GLN A 108 -41.77 43.99 14.41
C GLN A 108 -40.99 42.77 14.87
N ILE A 109 -40.23 42.14 13.97
CA ILE A 109 -39.46 40.93 14.29
C ILE A 109 -38.29 41.26 15.24
N ILE A 110 -37.58 42.37 15.04
CA ILE A 110 -36.52 42.82 15.96
C ILE A 110 -37.07 43.05 17.36
N THR A 111 -38.23 43.70 17.48
CA THR A 111 -38.90 43.93 18.78
C THR A 111 -39.23 42.59 19.45
N LEU A 112 -39.80 41.64 18.72
CA LEU A 112 -40.10 40.30 19.24
C LEU A 112 -38.84 39.55 19.71
N ILE A 113 -37.73 39.66 18.96
CA ILE A 113 -36.45 39.07 19.34
C ILE A 113 -35.94 39.72 20.63
N TYR A 114 -35.98 41.04 20.72
CA TYR A 114 -35.53 41.77 21.91
C TYR A 114 -36.34 41.39 23.14
N ASP A 115 -37.66 41.39 23.03
CA ASP A 115 -38.59 41.06 24.12
C ASP A 115 -38.43 39.63 24.60
N SER A 116 -38.24 38.69 23.66
CA SER A 116 -38.02 37.28 23.97
C SER A 116 -36.62 36.97 24.51
N SER A 117 -35.70 37.94 24.49
CA SER A 117 -34.31 37.79 24.93
C SER A 117 -33.89 38.87 25.93
N ARG A 118 -34.84 39.46 26.67
CA ARG A 118 -34.55 40.44 27.72
C ARG A 118 -33.77 39.77 28.86
N MET A 119 -32.68 40.40 29.28
CA MET A 119 -31.89 39.95 30.42
C MET A 119 -32.58 40.40 31.70
N GLN A 120 -32.91 39.48 32.60
CA GLN A 120 -33.43 39.79 33.94
C GLN A 120 -32.30 39.70 34.98
N GLY A 121 -32.35 40.52 36.03
CA GLY A 121 -31.28 40.63 37.04
C GLY A 121 -31.02 39.38 37.89
N SER A 122 -31.77 38.29 37.69
CA SER A 122 -31.67 37.03 38.43
C SER A 122 -31.31 35.82 37.56
N MET A 123 -30.86 36.01 36.32
CA MET A 123 -30.54 34.90 35.40
C MET A 123 -29.19 34.25 35.74
N SER A 124 -29.11 32.93 35.58
CA SER A 124 -27.84 32.19 35.65
C SER A 124 -26.95 32.50 34.45
N GLY A 125 -25.64 32.26 34.58
CA GLY A 125 -24.69 32.51 33.47
C GLY A 125 -24.96 31.69 32.20
N GLN A 126 -25.59 30.51 32.33
CA GLN A 126 -26.02 29.71 31.17
C GLN A 126 -27.28 30.30 30.51
N GLU A 127 -28.25 30.77 31.29
CA GLU A 127 -29.43 31.44 30.74
C GLU A 127 -29.07 32.77 30.07
N GLU A 128 -28.15 33.55 30.65
CA GLU A 128 -27.58 34.76 30.03
C GLU A 128 -26.92 34.41 28.67
N ARG A 129 -26.14 33.34 28.62
CA ARG A 129 -25.53 32.84 27.38
C ARG A 129 -26.59 32.46 26.34
N ASP A 130 -27.64 31.77 26.74
CA ASP A 130 -28.71 31.35 25.83
C ASP A 130 -29.53 32.56 25.30
N MET A 131 -29.74 33.60 26.11
CA MET A 131 -30.36 34.86 25.63
C MET A 131 -29.48 35.59 24.61
N HIS A 132 -28.15 35.60 24.81
CA HIS A 132 -27.24 36.19 23.83
C HIS A 132 -27.24 35.44 22.50
N PHE A 133 -27.26 34.10 22.53
CA PHE A 133 -27.44 33.29 21.33
C PHE A 133 -28.78 33.56 20.67
N ALA A 134 -29.86 33.71 21.45
CA ALA A 134 -31.17 34.02 20.91
C ALA A 134 -31.17 35.32 20.09
N ARG A 135 -30.52 36.37 20.61
CA ARG A 135 -30.36 37.64 19.90
C ARG A 135 -29.52 37.47 18.65
N LEU A 136 -28.35 36.84 18.75
CA LEU A 136 -27.46 36.62 17.62
C LEU A 136 -28.18 35.87 16.49
N PHE A 137 -28.72 34.67 16.77
CA PHE A 137 -29.41 33.86 15.76
C PHE A 137 -30.67 34.54 15.22
N GLY A 138 -31.40 35.28 16.06
CA GLY A 138 -32.58 36.03 15.61
C GLY A 138 -32.21 37.12 14.60
N LEU A 139 -31.18 37.92 14.89
CA LEU A 139 -30.69 38.96 13.98
C LEU A 139 -30.08 38.35 12.71
N THR A 140 -29.35 37.24 12.83
CA THR A 140 -28.87 36.46 11.66
C THR A 140 -30.04 36.00 10.78
N ALA A 141 -31.14 35.52 11.38
CA ALA A 141 -32.32 35.10 10.63
C ALA A 141 -33.01 36.27 9.89
N VAL A 142 -33.06 37.46 10.50
CA VAL A 142 -33.59 38.68 9.86
C VAL A 142 -32.73 39.09 8.64
N ILE A 143 -31.41 38.96 8.73
CA ILE A 143 -30.50 39.25 7.61
C ILE A 143 -30.64 38.20 6.50
N GLN A 144 -30.49 36.92 6.83
CA GLN A 144 -30.47 35.83 5.85
C GLN A 144 -31.82 35.60 5.16
N SER A 145 -32.93 35.97 5.81
CA SER A 145 -34.27 35.93 5.19
C SER A 145 -34.51 37.05 4.18
N GLY A 146 -33.60 38.01 4.08
CA GLY A 146 -33.74 39.21 3.26
C GLY A 146 -34.71 40.25 3.84
N LEU A 147 -35.32 40.00 5.01
CA LEU A 147 -36.27 40.92 5.64
C LEU A 147 -35.62 42.27 5.98
N LEU A 148 -34.34 42.28 6.33
CA LEU A 148 -33.59 43.50 6.67
C LEU A 148 -33.57 44.54 5.53
N LEU A 149 -33.65 44.11 4.28
CA LEU A 149 -33.50 44.98 3.10
C LEU A 149 -34.71 44.88 2.17
N ARG A 150 -35.83 44.37 2.69
CA ARG A 150 -37.04 44.17 1.90
C ARG A 150 -37.71 45.51 1.64
N ASP A 151 -37.80 45.87 0.37
CA ASP A 151 -38.45 47.10 -0.09
C ASP A 151 -39.95 46.92 -0.37
N THR A 152 -40.42 45.67 -0.54
CA THR A 152 -41.84 45.40 -0.77
C THR A 152 -42.67 45.78 0.47
N PRO A 153 -43.63 46.72 0.34
CA PRO A 153 -44.51 47.08 1.46
C PRO A 153 -45.37 45.89 1.91
N LEU A 154 -45.79 45.91 3.17
CA LEU A 154 -46.74 44.94 3.69
C LEU A 154 -48.08 45.04 2.95
N PRO A 155 -48.86 43.94 2.84
CA PRO A 155 -50.16 43.94 2.18
C PRO A 155 -51.25 44.60 3.06
N THR A 156 -51.11 45.91 3.28
CA THR A 156 -52.06 46.78 4.02
C THR A 156 -52.91 47.62 3.05
N SER A 157 -53.96 48.28 3.55
CA SER A 157 -54.78 49.21 2.74
C SER A 157 -53.92 50.29 2.07
N ALA A 158 -54.27 50.67 0.84
CA ALA A 158 -53.48 51.57 -0.03
C ALA A 158 -53.14 52.95 0.57
N SER A 159 -53.80 53.36 1.65
CA SER A 159 -53.56 54.60 2.40
C SER A 159 -52.46 54.52 3.48
N SER A 160 -51.93 53.33 3.79
CA SER A 160 -50.98 53.09 4.89
C SER A 160 -49.86 52.12 4.47
N ALA A 161 -49.18 52.41 3.34
CA ALA A 161 -48.11 51.56 2.79
C ALA A 161 -46.96 51.42 3.80
N THR A 162 -47.05 50.41 4.67
CA THR A 162 -46.08 50.16 5.74
C THR A 162 -44.88 49.47 5.11
N LEU A 163 -43.73 50.13 5.16
CA LEU A 163 -42.48 49.59 4.63
C LEU A 163 -42.05 48.35 5.44
N ALA A 164 -41.61 47.30 4.74
CA ALA A 164 -41.10 46.10 5.41
C ALA A 164 -39.76 46.36 6.13
N SER A 165 -38.95 47.29 5.64
CA SER A 165 -37.71 47.71 6.29
C SER A 165 -37.43 49.21 6.09
N SER A 166 -36.55 49.75 6.93
CA SER A 166 -36.15 51.16 6.96
C SER A 166 -34.66 51.29 7.31
N LEU A 167 -34.09 52.47 7.02
CA LEU A 167 -32.74 52.82 7.48
C LEU A 167 -32.58 52.64 9.00
N SER A 168 -33.59 53.03 9.79
CA SER A 168 -33.57 52.84 11.25
C SER A 168 -33.49 51.38 11.66
N SER A 169 -34.28 50.50 11.02
CA SER A 169 -34.24 49.05 11.29
C SER A 169 -32.86 48.47 10.96
N TYR A 170 -32.25 48.92 9.85
CA TYR A 170 -30.90 48.52 9.48
C TYR A 170 -29.85 48.96 10.52
N THR A 171 -29.86 50.24 10.91
CA THR A 171 -28.93 50.76 11.92
C THR A 171 -29.13 50.12 13.28
N ASP A 172 -30.37 49.78 13.65
CA ASP A 172 -30.70 49.11 14.90
C ASP A 172 -30.14 47.68 14.92
N VAL A 173 -30.23 46.92 13.82
CA VAL A 173 -29.61 45.59 13.73
C VAL A 173 -28.10 45.68 13.90
N LEU A 174 -27.44 46.62 13.21
CA LEU A 174 -26.00 46.82 13.34
C LEU A 174 -25.58 47.20 14.77
N ALA A 175 -26.26 48.16 15.38
CA ALA A 175 -25.98 48.60 16.74
C ALA A 175 -26.15 47.45 17.75
N ASN A 176 -27.19 46.62 17.59
CA ASN A 176 -27.42 45.47 18.45
C ASN A 176 -26.35 44.38 18.27
N LEU A 177 -25.93 44.09 17.04
CA LEU A 177 -24.86 43.11 16.78
C LEU A 177 -23.53 43.56 17.37
N LEU A 178 -23.18 44.85 17.23
CA LEU A 178 -21.95 45.39 17.81
C LEU A 178 -22.01 45.45 19.34
N ALA A 179 -23.17 45.82 19.91
CA ALA A 179 -23.37 45.74 21.35
C ALA A 179 -23.25 44.30 21.88
N LEU A 180 -23.68 43.28 21.11
CA LEU A 180 -23.45 41.88 21.46
C LEU A 180 -21.96 41.51 21.38
N ALA A 181 -21.25 42.01 20.37
CA ALA A 181 -19.83 41.75 20.16
C ALA A 181 -18.97 42.29 21.31
N GLU A 182 -19.31 43.46 21.86
CA GLU A 182 -18.58 44.05 22.99
C GLU A 182 -18.96 43.50 24.35
N LYS A 183 -20.10 42.79 24.47
CA LYS A 183 -20.51 42.22 25.76
C LYS A 183 -19.66 41.04 26.21
N LYS A 184 -19.31 40.13 25.29
CA LYS A 184 -18.53 38.92 25.60
C LYS A 184 -17.60 38.58 24.44
N SER A 185 -16.31 38.40 24.73
CA SER A 185 -15.27 38.08 23.74
C SER A 185 -15.59 36.85 22.88
N TRP A 186 -16.22 35.81 23.45
CA TRP A 186 -16.56 34.58 22.74
C TRP A 186 -17.67 34.72 21.68
N LEU A 187 -18.45 35.83 21.69
CA LEU A 187 -19.47 36.17 20.68
C LEU A 187 -18.95 37.10 19.58
N ARG A 188 -17.82 37.78 19.82
CA ARG A 188 -17.31 38.86 18.96
C ARG A 188 -17.20 38.42 17.51
N GLU A 189 -16.46 37.34 17.26
CA GLU A 189 -16.26 36.79 15.91
C GLU A 189 -17.60 36.53 15.20
N SER A 190 -18.54 35.83 15.85
CA SER A 190 -19.84 35.48 15.24
C SER A 190 -20.75 36.69 15.00
N ALA A 191 -20.72 37.68 15.91
CA ALA A 191 -21.49 38.90 15.78
C ALA A 191 -20.97 39.77 14.62
N TRP A 192 -19.66 39.96 14.52
CA TRP A 192 -19.04 40.72 13.42
C TRP A 192 -19.14 39.98 12.08
N TRP A 193 -19.05 38.65 12.07
CA TRP A 193 -19.36 37.87 10.87
C TRP A 193 -20.80 38.11 10.40
N THR A 194 -21.75 38.18 11.34
CA THR A 194 -23.15 38.50 11.05
C THR A 194 -23.33 39.93 10.53
N VAL A 195 -22.57 40.90 11.05
CA VAL A 195 -22.50 42.26 10.46
C VAL A 195 -21.99 42.18 9.01
N GLY A 196 -21.00 41.33 8.74
CA GLY A 196 -20.50 41.07 7.39
C GLY A 196 -21.58 40.56 6.44
N LEU A 197 -22.49 39.69 6.91
CA LEU A 197 -23.66 39.27 6.12
C LEU A 197 -24.62 40.43 5.82
N ALA A 198 -24.84 41.32 6.78
CA ALA A 198 -25.69 42.50 6.56
C ALA A 198 -25.09 43.46 5.53
N VAL A 199 -23.76 43.61 5.51
CA VAL A 199 -23.03 44.39 4.51
C VAL A 199 -23.13 43.75 3.13
N ASP A 200 -22.93 42.43 3.01
CA ASP A 200 -23.06 41.73 1.74
C ASP A 200 -24.49 41.84 1.19
N ALA A 201 -25.49 41.63 2.05
CA ALA A 201 -26.88 41.78 1.68
C ALA A 201 -27.17 43.23 1.21
N LEU A 202 -26.67 44.25 1.90
CA LEU A 202 -26.85 45.66 1.52
C LEU A 202 -26.21 45.96 0.16
N ASN A 203 -25.03 45.40 -0.11
CA ASN A 203 -24.35 45.57 -1.37
C ASN A 203 -25.13 44.93 -2.53
N SER A 204 -25.74 43.76 -2.32
CA SER A 204 -26.51 43.02 -3.32
C SER A 204 -27.95 43.53 -3.53
N CYS A 205 -28.49 44.34 -2.63
CA CYS A 205 -29.83 44.92 -2.75
C CYS A 205 -29.79 46.36 -3.28
N ASP A 206 -30.93 46.82 -3.81
CA ASP A 206 -31.14 48.20 -4.23
C ASP A 206 -32.31 48.79 -3.43
N VAL A 207 -31.99 49.41 -2.29
CA VAL A 207 -32.95 50.06 -1.40
C VAL A 207 -32.76 51.57 -1.47
N PRO A 208 -33.82 52.40 -1.35
CA PRO A 208 -33.72 53.85 -1.52
C PRO A 208 -32.72 54.53 -0.57
N TRP A 209 -32.52 53.95 0.62
CA TRP A 209 -31.64 54.45 1.69
C TRP A 209 -30.26 53.76 1.71
N LYS A 210 -29.86 53.08 0.62
CA LYS A 210 -28.62 52.31 0.55
C LYS A 210 -27.38 53.15 0.85
N GLU A 211 -27.25 54.33 0.24
CA GLU A 211 -26.09 55.21 0.46
C GLU A 211 -26.01 55.70 1.92
N ASP A 212 -27.14 56.06 2.52
CA ASP A 212 -27.20 56.47 3.92
C ASP A 212 -26.83 55.31 4.86
N ALA A 213 -27.27 54.09 4.54
CA ALA A 213 -26.91 52.89 5.29
C ALA A 213 -25.41 52.54 5.15
N ILE A 214 -24.81 52.72 3.97
CA ILE A 214 -23.37 52.55 3.76
C ILE A 214 -22.60 53.56 4.60
N GLU A 215 -22.99 54.84 4.57
CA GLU A 215 -22.33 55.89 5.36
C GLU A 215 -22.45 55.63 6.86
N ALA A 216 -23.64 55.25 7.34
CA ALA A 216 -23.85 54.86 8.73
C ALA A 216 -22.95 53.67 9.11
N THR A 217 -22.86 52.65 8.26
CA THR A 217 -22.02 51.46 8.49
C THR A 217 -20.53 51.80 8.58
N ILE A 218 -20.04 52.62 7.64
CA ILE A 218 -18.64 53.08 7.63
C ILE A 218 -18.34 53.90 8.88
N ASN A 219 -19.24 54.82 9.27
CA ASN A 219 -19.07 55.63 10.46
C ASN A 219 -19.01 54.76 11.73
N ILE A 220 -19.96 53.83 11.88
CA ILE A 220 -20.01 52.92 13.04
C ILE A 220 -18.74 52.06 13.12
N ILE A 221 -18.31 51.44 12.01
CA ILE A 221 -17.19 50.50 12.02
C ILE A 221 -15.83 51.20 12.05
N CYS A 222 -15.62 52.25 11.24
CA CYS A 222 -14.31 52.88 11.09
C CYS A 222 -14.08 54.03 12.07
N VAL A 223 -15.12 54.75 12.48
CA VAL A 223 -14.99 55.97 13.31
C VAL A 223 -15.41 55.73 14.76
N GLN A 224 -16.56 55.10 15.01
CA GLN A 224 -17.07 54.91 16.38
C GLN A 224 -16.40 53.74 17.11
N SER A 225 -16.12 52.63 16.42
CA SER A 225 -15.42 51.48 16.99
C SER A 225 -13.94 51.78 17.24
N LYS A 226 -13.53 51.74 18.52
CA LYS A 226 -12.13 51.93 18.95
C LYS A 226 -11.32 50.65 18.78
N GLY A 227 -10.01 50.78 18.59
CA GLY A 227 -9.08 49.65 18.41
C GLY A 227 -9.16 49.01 17.01
N TRP A 228 -8.19 48.14 16.73
CA TRP A 228 -8.16 47.31 15.53
C TRP A 228 -8.16 45.85 15.94
N THR A 229 -9.13 45.10 15.44
CA THR A 229 -9.29 43.67 15.69
C THR A 229 -9.32 42.91 14.36
N PRO A 230 -9.13 41.58 14.38
CA PRO A 230 -9.30 40.73 13.19
C PRO A 230 -10.65 40.94 12.47
N GLU A 231 -11.73 41.11 13.23
CA GLU A 231 -13.07 41.36 12.71
C GLU A 231 -13.20 42.71 12.00
N LYS A 232 -12.66 43.77 12.62
CA LYS A 232 -12.66 45.11 12.03
C LYS A 232 -11.84 45.13 10.75
N LEU A 233 -10.67 44.48 10.73
CA LEU A 233 -9.87 44.31 9.52
C LEU A 233 -10.67 43.64 8.40
N ALA A 234 -11.36 42.54 8.72
CA ALA A 234 -12.18 41.80 7.76
C ALA A 234 -13.28 42.68 7.13
N LEU A 235 -14.05 43.41 7.96
CA LEU A 235 -15.11 44.28 7.46
C LEU A 235 -14.57 45.49 6.73
N THR A 236 -13.48 46.10 7.19
CA THR A 236 -12.83 47.21 6.49
C THR A 236 -12.32 46.78 5.11
N ALA A 237 -11.66 45.62 5.01
CA ALA A 237 -11.21 45.07 3.71
C ALA A 237 -12.40 44.87 2.75
N LYS A 238 -13.49 44.30 3.26
CA LYS A 238 -14.72 44.08 2.50
C LYS A 238 -15.35 45.39 2.02
N LEU A 239 -15.54 46.36 2.92
CA LEU A 239 -16.11 47.67 2.58
C LEU A 239 -15.22 48.43 1.58
N GLN A 240 -13.90 48.35 1.71
CA GLN A 240 -12.96 48.97 0.78
C GLN A 240 -12.97 48.33 -0.60
N SER A 241 -13.25 47.04 -0.69
CA SER A 241 -13.45 46.34 -1.96
C SER A 241 -14.76 46.76 -2.64
N GLN A 242 -15.87 46.82 -1.89
CA GLN A 242 -17.20 47.15 -2.40
C GLN A 242 -17.38 48.66 -2.70
N TYR A 243 -16.75 49.54 -1.91
CA TYR A 243 -16.90 50.99 -2.01
C TYR A 243 -15.54 51.71 -2.13
N PRO A 244 -14.83 51.55 -3.27
CA PRO A 244 -13.46 52.06 -3.43
C PRO A 244 -13.38 53.59 -3.54
N SER A 245 -14.48 54.28 -3.85
CA SER A 245 -14.54 55.74 -4.04
C SER A 245 -14.51 56.55 -2.74
N ARG A 246 -14.63 55.90 -1.57
CA ARG A 246 -14.61 56.55 -0.26
C ARG A 246 -13.18 56.98 0.12
N ASP A 247 -13.04 58.01 0.97
CA ASP A 247 -11.73 58.49 1.45
C ASP A 247 -11.14 57.56 2.53
N TRP A 248 -10.63 56.41 2.07
CA TRP A 248 -10.01 55.40 2.93
C TRP A 248 -8.76 55.92 3.65
N ARG A 249 -8.06 56.92 3.12
CA ARG A 249 -6.90 57.51 3.81
C ARG A 249 -7.30 58.10 5.15
N LYS A 250 -8.40 58.86 5.17
CA LYS A 250 -8.93 59.47 6.40
C LYS A 250 -9.46 58.41 7.38
N LEU A 251 -10.11 57.36 6.86
CA LEU A 251 -10.74 56.31 7.68
C LEU A 251 -9.73 55.35 8.33
N LEU A 252 -8.59 55.10 7.69
CA LEU A 252 -7.57 54.17 8.19
C LEU A 252 -6.49 54.85 9.06
N SER A 253 -6.39 56.18 8.99
CA SER A 253 -5.44 56.97 9.80
C SER A 253 -5.87 57.02 11.28
N PRO A 254 -4.92 57.07 12.24
CA PRO A 254 -3.46 57.11 12.08
C PRO A 254 -2.79 55.72 12.04
N THR A 255 -3.55 54.63 12.21
CA THR A 255 -2.99 53.28 12.38
C THR A 255 -2.33 52.75 11.11
N PHE A 256 -2.95 52.97 9.95
CA PHE A 256 -2.42 52.56 8.66
C PHE A 256 -1.92 53.77 7.87
N LYS A 257 -0.75 53.62 7.28
CA LYS A 257 -0.03 54.72 6.59
C LYS A 257 -0.54 54.97 5.18
N HIS A 258 -1.07 53.92 4.55
CA HIS A 258 -1.53 53.94 3.17
C HIS A 258 -3.05 53.77 3.08
N PRO A 259 -3.70 54.38 2.06
CA PRO A 259 -5.15 54.32 1.89
C PRO A 259 -5.67 52.92 1.57
N ASP A 260 -4.85 52.04 1.00
CA ASP A 260 -5.20 50.65 0.73
C ASP A 260 -4.74 49.75 1.88
N LEU A 261 -5.68 49.02 2.48
CA LEU A 261 -5.41 48.20 3.66
C LEU A 261 -4.34 47.14 3.37
N LEU A 262 -4.39 46.50 2.20
CA LEU A 262 -3.50 45.39 1.81
C LEU A 262 -2.17 45.84 1.18
N SER A 263 -1.88 47.15 1.19
CA SER A 263 -0.59 47.65 0.72
C SER A 263 0.57 47.17 1.60
N THR A 264 1.75 46.96 1.00
CA THR A 264 2.95 46.44 1.68
C THR A 264 3.32 47.22 2.94
N GLY A 265 3.14 48.54 2.94
CA GLY A 265 3.43 49.41 4.09
C GLY A 265 2.50 49.23 5.29
N ASN A 266 1.37 48.55 5.12
CA ASN A 266 0.39 48.25 6.17
C ASN A 266 0.50 46.81 6.72
N LEU A 267 1.20 45.90 6.02
CA LEU A 267 1.22 44.45 6.33
C LEU A 267 1.77 44.12 7.72
N SER A 268 2.80 44.81 8.19
CA SER A 268 3.35 44.59 9.54
C SER A 268 2.34 44.96 10.64
N THR A 269 1.49 45.96 10.39
CA THR A 269 0.42 46.34 11.31
C THR A 269 -0.72 45.32 11.28
N ILE A 270 -1.07 44.79 10.10
CA ILE A 270 -2.01 43.68 9.97
C ILE A 270 -1.51 42.44 10.73
N ALA A 271 -0.25 42.05 10.52
CA ALA A 271 0.37 40.91 11.19
C ALA A 271 0.29 41.04 12.72
N ARG A 272 0.55 42.24 13.25
CA ARG A 272 0.42 42.51 14.70
C ARG A 272 -1.01 42.32 15.20
N VAL A 273 -2.00 42.90 14.51
CA VAL A 273 -3.42 42.76 14.88
C VAL A 273 -3.90 41.30 14.82
N LEU A 274 -3.43 40.51 13.84
CA LEU A 274 -3.78 39.09 13.72
C LEU A 274 -3.07 38.21 14.76
N LYS A 275 -1.89 38.64 15.24
CA LYS A 275 -1.09 37.94 16.26
C LYS A 275 -1.65 38.13 17.68
N GLU A 276 -2.24 39.29 17.96
CA GLU A 276 -2.70 39.78 19.27
C GLU A 276 -4.23 39.66 19.43
N SER A 277 -4.82 38.52 19.07
CA SER A 277 -6.28 38.32 19.07
C SER A 277 -6.96 38.27 20.46
N ASN A 278 -6.35 38.87 21.49
CA ASN A 278 -6.97 39.20 22.77
C ASN A 278 -6.53 40.61 23.23
N PRO A 279 -7.38 41.65 23.07
CA PRO A 279 -7.06 43.02 23.47
C PRO A 279 -7.17 43.29 24.99
N ASP A 280 -7.41 42.27 25.83
CA ASP A 280 -7.54 42.43 27.29
C ASP A 280 -6.21 42.32 28.07
N ASP A 281 -5.07 42.12 27.39
CA ASP A 281 -3.75 41.95 28.02
C ASP A 281 -2.94 43.26 28.20
N ASP A 282 -3.53 44.44 27.89
CA ASP A 282 -2.86 45.74 28.06
C ASP A 282 -2.98 46.35 29.47
N GLU A 283 -3.60 45.66 30.44
CA GLU A 283 -3.52 46.06 31.86
C GLU A 283 -2.40 45.27 32.56
N GLU A 284 -1.34 45.99 32.98
CA GLU A 284 -0.23 45.54 33.83
C GLU A 284 -0.73 44.80 35.09
N THR A 285 -1.06 43.52 34.95
CA THR A 285 -1.27 42.59 36.05
C THR A 285 -0.48 41.33 35.78
N ASP A 286 0.50 41.07 36.65
CA ASP A 286 1.55 40.02 36.59
C ASP A 286 1.04 38.56 36.66
N VAL A 287 -0.14 38.25 36.12
CA VAL A 287 -0.64 36.87 36.07
C VAL A 287 -1.24 36.59 34.69
N PRO A 288 -0.61 35.74 33.85
CA PRO A 288 -1.14 35.39 32.55
C PRO A 288 -2.41 34.54 32.73
N LYS A 289 -3.58 35.17 32.66
CA LYS A 289 -4.83 34.43 32.54
C LYS A 289 -4.89 33.87 31.13
N SER A 290 -4.74 32.55 31.02
CA SER A 290 -4.90 31.78 29.78
C SER A 290 -6.11 32.25 28.96
N GLY A 291 -5.83 33.09 27.96
CA GLY A 291 -6.80 33.45 26.92
C GLY A 291 -7.19 32.21 26.13
N ALA A 292 -8.48 32.05 25.86
CA ALA A 292 -9.06 30.87 25.24
C ALA A 292 -8.57 30.68 23.79
N TRP A 293 -7.43 30.00 23.62
CA TRP A 293 -6.95 29.54 22.32
C TRP A 293 -8.03 28.71 21.62
N ARG A 294 -8.26 29.00 20.33
CA ARG A 294 -9.20 28.26 19.48
C ARG A 294 -8.43 27.54 18.36
N PRO A 295 -8.72 26.26 18.09
CA PRO A 295 -8.09 25.54 17.00
C PRO A 295 -8.41 26.12 15.61
N GLN A 296 -9.55 26.78 15.41
CA GLN A 296 -9.93 27.32 14.11
C GLN A 296 -9.34 28.72 13.89
N VAL A 297 -8.75 28.94 12.71
CA VAL A 297 -8.36 30.28 12.25
C VAL A 297 -9.57 31.18 12.04
N HIS A 298 -9.42 32.44 12.42
CA HIS A 298 -10.45 33.47 12.31
C HIS A 298 -10.88 33.72 10.85
N PHE A 299 -12.17 34.01 10.60
CA PHE A 299 -12.72 34.19 9.23
C PHE A 299 -12.06 35.31 8.40
N VAL A 300 -11.35 36.23 9.06
CA VAL A 300 -10.57 37.30 8.40
C VAL A 300 -9.58 36.74 7.38
N TRP A 301 -9.01 35.55 7.62
CA TRP A 301 -8.01 34.97 6.73
C TRP A 301 -8.57 34.66 5.35
N ASP A 302 -9.81 34.16 5.26
CA ASP A 302 -10.45 33.91 3.97
C ASP A 302 -10.62 35.23 3.19
N ILE A 303 -11.07 36.30 3.86
CA ILE A 303 -11.27 37.63 3.22
C ILE A 303 -9.94 38.25 2.77
N LEU A 304 -8.89 38.17 3.60
CA LEU A 304 -7.58 38.72 3.25
C LEU A 304 -6.94 37.94 2.10
N LEU A 305 -6.98 36.60 2.14
CA LEU A 305 -6.47 35.74 1.07
C LEU A 305 -7.23 36.01 -0.23
N ASP A 306 -8.55 36.07 -0.20
CA ASP A 306 -9.36 36.38 -1.38
C ASP A 306 -9.04 37.79 -1.91
N GLY A 307 -8.68 38.75 -1.04
CA GLY A 307 -8.27 40.10 -1.44
C GLY A 307 -6.89 40.18 -2.13
N VAL A 308 -5.92 39.35 -1.73
CA VAL A 308 -4.57 39.34 -2.32
C VAL A 308 -4.41 38.31 -3.46
N LEU A 309 -5.32 37.34 -3.59
CA LEU A 309 -5.29 36.28 -4.61
C LEU A 309 -6.47 36.34 -5.59
N ALA A 310 -7.31 37.39 -5.57
CA ALA A 310 -8.46 37.52 -6.47
C ALA A 310 -8.07 37.38 -7.96
N ASP A 311 -8.86 36.62 -8.71
CA ASP A 311 -8.68 36.49 -10.17
C ASP A 311 -9.05 37.83 -10.85
N PRO A 312 -8.13 38.44 -11.65
CA PRO A 312 -8.38 39.69 -12.37
C PRO A 312 -9.63 39.70 -13.26
N SER A 313 -10.13 38.52 -13.64
CA SER A 313 -11.31 38.35 -14.49
C SER A 313 -12.65 38.31 -13.73
N SER A 314 -12.61 38.19 -12.39
CA SER A 314 -13.80 37.89 -11.56
C SER A 314 -14.22 39.02 -10.60
N GLY A 315 -13.50 40.14 -10.53
CA GLY A 315 -13.78 41.20 -9.57
C GLY A 315 -12.78 42.36 -9.58
N PRO A 316 -12.81 43.26 -8.56
CA PRO A 316 -11.93 44.43 -8.50
C PRO A 316 -10.45 44.02 -8.49
N ALA A 317 -9.59 44.85 -9.09
CA ALA A 317 -8.16 44.59 -9.29
C ALA A 317 -7.45 44.10 -8.02
N VAL A 318 -6.50 43.17 -8.15
CA VAL A 318 -5.64 42.67 -7.06
C VAL A 318 -5.01 43.83 -6.32
N LYS A 319 -5.26 43.90 -5.00
CA LYS A 319 -4.75 44.96 -4.13
C LYS A 319 -3.69 44.36 -3.21
N GLY A 320 -2.42 44.65 -3.51
CA GLY A 320 -1.27 44.19 -2.72
C GLY A 320 -0.42 43.13 -3.42
N SER A 321 0.64 42.70 -2.74
CA SER A 321 1.57 41.67 -3.23
C SER A 321 1.39 40.42 -2.39
N PHE A 322 0.90 39.33 -2.99
CA PHE A 322 0.75 38.04 -2.30
C PHE A 322 2.08 37.52 -1.72
N PRO A 323 3.23 37.55 -2.44
CA PRO A 323 4.51 37.16 -1.86
C PRO A 323 4.86 37.92 -0.58
N GLU A 324 4.67 39.25 -0.57
CA GLU A 324 4.94 40.08 0.60
C GLU A 324 3.93 39.85 1.72
N PHE A 325 2.66 39.65 1.38
CA PHE A 325 1.61 39.28 2.34
C PHE A 325 1.94 37.97 3.04
N PHE A 326 2.25 36.91 2.28
CA PHE A 326 2.54 35.60 2.85
C PHE A 326 3.83 35.64 3.69
N ARG A 327 4.88 36.32 3.20
CA ARG A 327 6.13 36.49 3.95
C ARG A 327 5.92 37.24 5.27
N ILE A 328 5.33 38.42 5.25
CA ILE A 328 5.24 39.29 6.44
C ILE A 328 4.14 38.80 7.41
N VAL A 329 2.96 38.46 6.88
CA VAL A 329 1.76 38.20 7.68
C VAL A 329 1.68 36.73 8.10
N VAL A 330 2.27 35.79 7.36
CA VAL A 330 2.23 34.35 7.68
C VAL A 330 3.60 33.84 8.13
N ASP A 331 4.62 33.93 7.28
CA ASP A 331 5.93 33.32 7.53
C ASP A 331 6.66 33.93 8.74
N GLU A 332 6.85 35.25 8.72
CA GLU A 332 7.55 36.01 9.77
C GLU A 332 6.73 36.21 11.04
N SER A 333 5.41 35.97 10.98
CA SER A 333 4.51 36.20 12.12
C SER A 333 4.07 34.89 12.81
N LEU A 334 3.63 33.88 12.05
CA LEU A 334 3.09 32.62 12.56
C LEU A 334 4.16 31.53 12.66
N PHE A 335 5.17 31.55 11.79
CA PHE A 335 6.25 30.56 11.74
C PHE A 335 7.61 31.06 12.25
N ALA A 336 7.67 32.26 12.84
CA ALA A 336 8.89 32.75 13.49
C ALA A 336 9.45 31.74 14.51
N SER A 337 10.76 31.78 14.76
CA SER A 337 11.40 30.89 15.74
C SER A 337 10.81 31.02 17.14
N THR A 338 10.39 32.24 17.50
CA THR A 338 9.73 32.58 18.77
C THR A 338 8.21 32.32 18.79
N SER A 339 7.63 31.80 17.70
CA SER A 339 6.19 31.52 17.64
C SER A 339 5.82 30.25 18.39
N SER A 340 4.76 30.35 19.20
CA SER A 340 4.21 29.23 19.96
C SER A 340 3.65 28.12 19.06
N PRO A 341 3.51 26.88 19.56
CA PRO A 341 2.90 25.79 18.79
C PRO A 341 1.48 26.12 18.28
N GLN A 342 0.72 26.88 19.07
CA GLN A 342 -0.61 27.37 18.70
C GLN A 342 -0.59 28.26 17.45
N ARG A 343 0.38 29.17 17.36
CA ARG A 343 0.54 30.08 16.21
C ARG A 343 0.99 29.32 14.96
N LYS A 344 1.94 28.39 15.11
CA LYS A 344 2.39 27.51 14.01
C LYS A 344 1.24 26.64 13.49
N TYR A 345 0.36 26.16 14.38
CA TYR A 345 -0.84 25.42 13.98
C TYR A 345 -1.79 26.27 13.12
N TRP A 346 -2.05 27.52 13.51
CA TRP A 346 -2.78 28.46 12.64
C TRP A 346 -2.06 28.72 11.32
N GLY A 347 -0.73 28.84 11.35
CA GLY A 347 0.08 28.95 10.13
C GLY A 347 -0.17 27.80 9.16
N PHE A 348 -0.21 26.56 9.65
CA PHE A 348 -0.54 25.39 8.81
C PHE A 348 -1.96 25.48 8.25
N GLN A 349 -2.96 25.89 9.05
CA GLN A 349 -4.33 26.07 8.54
C GLN A 349 -4.45 27.19 7.50
N VAL A 350 -3.70 28.29 7.66
CA VAL A 350 -3.63 29.37 6.67
C VAL A 350 -3.00 28.87 5.38
N PHE A 351 -1.91 28.10 5.46
CA PHE A 351 -1.31 27.43 4.30
C PHE A 351 -2.33 26.54 3.59
N GLN A 352 -3.06 25.69 4.32
CA GLN A 352 -4.10 24.81 3.75
C GLN A 352 -5.22 25.60 3.05
N LYS A 353 -5.58 26.78 3.55
CA LYS A 353 -6.54 27.68 2.91
C LYS A 353 -5.95 28.37 1.68
N ALA A 354 -4.68 28.77 1.69
CA ALA A 354 -4.04 29.45 0.59
C ALA A 354 -3.74 28.50 -0.59
N LEU A 355 -3.30 27.27 -0.29
CA LEU A 355 -2.87 26.28 -1.26
C LEU A 355 -3.84 26.05 -2.45
N PRO A 356 -5.17 25.87 -2.28
CA PRO A 356 -6.09 25.72 -3.40
C PRO A 356 -6.48 27.04 -4.10
N ARG A 357 -6.11 28.20 -3.56
CA ARG A 357 -6.45 29.54 -4.11
C ARG A 357 -5.33 30.12 -4.98
N VAL A 358 -4.12 29.60 -4.84
CA VAL A 358 -2.91 30.14 -5.43
C VAL A 358 -2.77 29.73 -6.90
N SER A 359 -2.38 30.69 -7.75
CA SER A 359 -2.10 30.44 -9.17
C SER A 359 -0.83 29.58 -9.34
N SER A 360 -0.61 28.99 -10.53
CA SER A 360 0.64 28.26 -10.80
C SER A 360 1.89 29.14 -10.68
N ALA A 361 1.77 30.45 -10.96
CA ALA A 361 2.86 31.41 -10.85
C ALA A 361 3.19 31.76 -9.38
N ASP A 362 2.18 31.80 -8.52
CA ASP A 362 2.31 32.16 -7.11
C ASP A 362 2.59 30.95 -6.20
N MET A 363 2.45 29.71 -6.72
CA MET A 363 2.67 28.47 -5.98
C MET A 363 4.02 28.40 -5.24
N PRO A 364 5.16 28.80 -5.85
CA PRO A 364 6.44 28.83 -5.15
C PRO A 364 6.45 29.71 -3.90
N MET A 365 5.63 30.77 -3.88
CA MET A 365 5.63 31.80 -2.84
C MET A 365 5.02 31.31 -1.51
N LEU A 366 4.39 30.13 -1.51
CA LEU A 366 3.90 29.47 -0.30
C LEU A 366 5.01 28.75 0.49
N PHE A 367 6.10 28.36 -0.18
CA PHE A 367 7.15 27.52 0.40
C PHE A 367 8.30 28.38 0.95
N THR A 368 7.95 29.30 1.85
CA THR A 368 8.87 30.25 2.48
C THR A 368 9.81 29.60 3.51
N LYS A 369 10.90 30.28 3.83
CA LYS A 369 11.96 29.79 4.72
C LYS A 369 11.46 29.29 6.08
N ASN A 370 10.65 30.08 6.81
CA ASN A 370 10.24 29.69 8.16
C ASN A 370 9.17 28.59 8.16
N PHE A 371 8.26 28.62 7.17
CA PHE A 371 7.29 27.57 6.89
C PHE A 371 8.01 26.25 6.64
N MET A 372 8.93 26.19 5.66
CA MET A 372 9.63 24.96 5.31
C MET A 372 10.41 24.37 6.49
N ARG A 373 11.15 25.22 7.22
CA ARG A 373 11.85 24.79 8.44
C ARG A 373 10.89 24.22 9.48
N SER A 374 9.76 24.88 9.72
CA SER A 374 8.76 24.41 10.69
C SER A 374 8.10 23.12 10.25
N TRP A 375 7.80 23.00 8.95
CA TRP A 375 7.14 21.85 8.37
C TRP A 375 8.04 20.61 8.41
N ILE A 376 9.30 20.72 7.95
CA ILE A 376 10.29 19.64 8.01
C ILE A 376 10.53 19.18 9.45
N ASN A 377 10.75 20.12 10.39
CA ASN A 377 10.98 19.78 11.80
C ASN A 377 9.79 19.08 12.47
N HIS A 378 8.56 19.39 12.05
CA HIS A 378 7.38 18.72 12.59
C HIS A 378 7.04 17.40 11.88
N LEU A 379 7.53 17.18 10.65
CA LEU A 379 7.42 15.89 9.98
C LEU A 379 8.44 14.87 10.47
N SER A 380 9.67 15.29 10.79
CA SER A 380 10.81 14.39 11.06
C SER A 380 10.63 13.39 12.22
N ASN A 381 9.73 13.69 13.17
CA ASN A 381 9.41 12.79 14.27
C ASN A 381 7.91 12.84 14.62
N SER A 382 7.29 11.66 14.77
CA SER A 382 5.88 11.48 15.09
C SER A 382 5.47 12.04 16.47
N ASP A 383 6.41 12.15 17.41
CA ASP A 383 6.16 12.64 18.77
C ASP A 383 6.07 14.17 18.86
N ARG A 384 6.41 14.87 17.77
CA ARG A 384 6.29 16.34 17.72
C ARG A 384 4.82 16.75 17.81
N TYR A 385 4.53 17.73 18.67
CA TYR A 385 3.17 18.19 18.96
C TYR A 385 2.31 18.52 17.72
N LEU A 386 2.92 19.11 16.67
CA LEU A 386 2.22 19.48 15.42
C LEU A 386 2.39 18.47 14.28
N HIS A 387 2.92 17.27 14.54
CA HIS A 387 3.17 16.27 13.51
C HIS A 387 1.92 15.95 12.69
N LYS A 388 0.76 15.76 13.35
CA LYS A 388 -0.52 15.51 12.66
C LYS A 388 -0.91 16.63 11.70
N ALA A 389 -0.68 17.89 12.08
CA ALA A 389 -0.99 19.05 11.23
C ALA A 389 -0.03 19.12 10.04
N ALA A 390 1.27 18.92 10.29
CA ALA A 390 2.30 18.88 9.26
C ALA A 390 2.07 17.74 8.24
N LYS A 391 1.66 16.55 8.72
CA LYS A 391 1.31 15.39 7.88
C LYS A 391 0.06 15.65 7.04
N GLN A 392 -0.92 16.37 7.58
CA GLN A 392 -2.08 16.79 6.80
C GLN A 392 -1.67 17.74 5.66
N VAL A 393 -0.78 18.70 5.92
CA VAL A 393 -0.22 19.58 4.86
C VAL A 393 0.47 18.78 3.76
N ALA A 394 1.26 17.75 4.09
CA ALA A 394 1.85 16.86 3.09
C ALA A 394 0.79 16.12 2.26
N THR A 395 -0.28 15.67 2.90
CA THR A 395 -1.41 15.02 2.23
C THR A 395 -2.12 15.99 1.28
N ASP A 396 -2.30 17.25 1.69
CA ASP A 396 -2.98 18.28 0.88
C ASP A 396 -2.14 18.67 -0.35
N VAL A 397 -0.81 18.78 -0.19
CA VAL A 397 0.12 19.00 -1.32
C VAL A 397 0.06 17.85 -2.33
N GLN A 398 0.07 16.60 -1.85
CA GLN A 398 -0.08 15.42 -2.72
C GLN A 398 -1.43 15.41 -3.45
N ALA A 399 -2.51 15.75 -2.75
CA ALA A 399 -3.86 15.78 -3.32
C ALA A 399 -4.00 16.80 -4.46
N ILE A 400 -3.30 17.94 -4.36
CA ILE A 400 -3.31 18.95 -5.43
C ILE A 400 -2.61 18.48 -6.69
N VAL A 401 -1.47 17.77 -6.57
CA VAL A 401 -0.80 17.20 -7.74
C VAL A 401 -1.66 16.12 -8.39
N LYS A 402 -2.33 15.28 -7.59
CA LYS A 402 -3.28 14.29 -8.11
C LYS A 402 -4.42 14.93 -8.92
N ASN A 403 -4.89 16.11 -8.51
CA ASN A 403 -5.93 16.85 -9.22
C ASN A 403 -5.38 17.66 -10.41
N ASN A 404 -4.12 18.10 -10.35
CA ASN A 404 -3.45 18.86 -11.40
C ASN A 404 -1.97 18.45 -11.53
N PRO A 405 -1.66 17.41 -12.33
CA PRO A 405 -0.31 16.85 -12.48
C PRO A 405 0.75 17.86 -12.92
N THR A 406 0.37 18.92 -13.63
CA THR A 406 1.30 19.94 -14.15
C THR A 406 2.02 20.73 -13.05
N LEU A 407 1.46 20.78 -11.84
CA LEU A 407 2.06 21.46 -10.69
C LEU A 407 3.18 20.66 -10.02
N GLY A 408 3.29 19.36 -10.30
CA GLY A 408 4.23 18.48 -9.62
C GLY A 408 5.69 18.94 -9.75
N PHE A 409 6.11 19.33 -10.96
CA PHE A 409 7.48 19.84 -11.20
C PHE A 409 7.78 21.09 -10.36
N THR A 410 6.87 22.07 -10.35
CA THR A 410 7.01 23.30 -9.55
C THR A 410 7.14 23.00 -8.07
N LEU A 411 6.35 22.04 -7.56
CA LEU A 411 6.36 21.66 -6.15
C LEU A 411 7.63 20.90 -5.77
N ILE A 412 8.10 19.96 -6.60
CA ILE A 412 9.38 19.28 -6.36
C ILE A 412 10.51 20.31 -6.25
N LEU A 413 10.54 21.29 -7.15
CA LEU A 413 11.54 22.36 -7.11
C LEU A 413 11.54 23.15 -5.79
N GLN A 414 10.38 23.31 -5.14
CA GLN A 414 10.31 23.94 -3.82
C GLN A 414 10.75 23.00 -2.69
N LEU A 415 10.34 21.73 -2.74
CA LEU A 415 10.67 20.72 -1.72
C LEU A 415 12.15 20.35 -1.70
N THR A 416 12.80 20.35 -2.86
CA THR A 416 14.24 20.05 -3.01
C THR A 416 15.09 21.30 -3.25
N GLY A 417 14.48 22.49 -3.19
CA GLY A 417 15.13 23.77 -3.45
C GLY A 417 15.82 24.39 -2.23
N VAL A 418 16.07 25.69 -2.31
CA VAL A 418 16.87 26.48 -1.32
C VAL A 418 16.33 26.39 0.11
N HIS A 419 15.01 26.29 0.29
CA HIS A 419 14.38 26.20 1.61
C HIS A 419 13.99 24.77 2.00
N GLY A 420 14.16 23.83 1.09
CA GLY A 420 13.84 22.42 1.29
C GLY A 420 15.08 21.58 1.56
N SER A 421 15.02 20.31 1.18
CA SER A 421 16.15 19.39 1.24
C SER A 421 16.13 18.44 0.06
N ARG A 422 17.29 18.16 -0.52
CA ARG A 422 17.47 17.11 -1.53
C ARG A 422 17.09 15.72 -1.02
N GLN A 423 17.10 15.53 0.29
CA GLN A 423 16.69 14.31 0.98
C GLN A 423 15.38 14.52 1.77
N PHE A 424 14.46 15.32 1.24
CA PHE A 424 13.22 15.70 1.92
C PHE A 424 12.47 14.49 2.52
N ASP A 425 12.26 13.45 1.72
CA ASP A 425 11.51 12.26 2.14
C ASP A 425 12.23 11.49 3.28
N LYS A 426 13.55 11.30 3.18
CA LYS A 426 14.38 10.70 4.26
C LYS A 426 14.29 11.52 5.56
N LEU A 427 14.51 12.83 5.46
CA LEU A 427 14.52 13.74 6.63
C LEU A 427 13.15 13.84 7.30
N THR A 428 12.07 13.78 6.52
CA THR A 428 10.71 13.92 7.01
C THR A 428 10.04 12.59 7.36
N LYS A 429 10.68 11.45 7.03
CA LYS A 429 10.08 10.11 7.11
C LYS A 429 8.73 10.06 6.39
N THR A 430 8.67 10.68 5.21
CA THR A 430 7.48 10.68 4.34
C THR A 430 7.82 10.23 2.92
N LYS A 431 6.80 9.93 2.11
CA LYS A 431 6.91 9.64 0.67
C LYS A 431 6.33 10.78 -0.17
N THR A 432 6.60 12.02 0.21
CA THR A 432 5.94 13.20 -0.36
C THR A 432 6.47 13.49 -1.75
N VAL A 433 7.79 13.53 -1.93
CA VAL A 433 8.42 13.74 -3.24
C VAL A 433 8.14 12.55 -4.14
N GLU A 434 8.27 11.33 -3.62
CA GLU A 434 7.94 10.09 -4.35
C GLU A 434 6.47 10.07 -4.83
N SER A 435 5.52 10.43 -3.96
CA SER A 435 4.10 10.49 -4.34
C SER A 435 3.80 11.57 -5.38
N ILE A 436 4.55 12.67 -5.38
CA ILE A 436 4.41 13.73 -6.40
C ILE A 436 4.92 13.21 -7.74
N LEU A 437 6.12 12.61 -7.78
CA LEU A 437 6.72 12.04 -8.99
C LEU A 437 5.82 10.99 -9.66
N THR A 438 5.21 10.10 -8.88
CA THR A 438 4.30 9.06 -9.39
C THR A 438 2.96 9.61 -9.89
N SER A 439 2.57 10.82 -9.47
CA SER A 439 1.32 11.47 -9.89
C SER A 439 1.52 12.47 -11.06
N MET A 440 2.76 12.71 -11.47
CA MET A 440 3.10 13.60 -12.58
C MET A 440 2.87 12.94 -13.94
N ASP A 441 2.69 13.78 -14.96
CA ASP A 441 2.64 13.35 -16.35
C ASP A 441 4.06 13.24 -16.95
N ASN A 442 4.17 12.57 -18.11
CA ASN A 442 5.45 12.40 -18.80
C ASN A 442 6.15 13.74 -19.10
N ALA A 443 5.38 14.79 -19.40
CA ALA A 443 5.94 16.12 -19.66
C ALA A 443 6.54 16.75 -18.40
N GLY A 444 5.87 16.63 -17.25
CA GLY A 444 6.40 17.05 -15.95
C GLY A 444 7.68 16.31 -15.58
N ILE A 445 7.72 14.99 -15.80
CA ILE A 445 8.91 14.16 -15.53
C ILE A 445 10.07 14.57 -16.45
N GLN A 446 9.82 14.78 -17.75
CA GLN A 446 10.83 15.28 -18.67
C GLN A 446 11.38 16.65 -18.23
N ASN A 447 10.51 17.58 -17.81
CA ASN A 447 10.95 18.88 -17.31
C ASN A 447 11.83 18.76 -16.05
N TYR A 448 11.52 17.79 -15.18
CA TYR A 448 12.33 17.49 -14.00
C TYR A 448 13.70 16.93 -14.38
N ILE A 449 13.76 15.99 -15.32
CA ILE A 449 15.01 15.44 -15.87
C ILE A 449 15.85 16.56 -16.50
N ASP A 450 15.26 17.38 -17.38
CA ASP A 450 15.94 18.50 -18.02
C ASP A 450 16.51 19.50 -17.00
N TYR A 451 15.80 19.72 -15.89
CA TYR A 451 16.28 20.54 -14.78
C TYR A 451 17.48 19.88 -14.08
N LEU A 452 17.40 18.60 -13.71
CA LEU A 452 18.50 17.86 -13.09
C LEU A 452 19.75 17.85 -13.97
N LEU A 453 19.60 17.57 -15.26
CA LEU A 453 20.70 17.55 -16.23
C LEU A 453 21.37 18.92 -16.37
N LYS A 454 20.59 20.02 -16.38
CA LYS A 454 21.15 21.38 -16.38
C LYS A 454 21.93 21.66 -15.09
N GLN A 455 21.46 21.20 -13.94
CA GLN A 455 22.12 21.40 -12.66
C GLN A 455 23.47 20.69 -12.53
N ALA A 456 23.70 19.62 -13.29
CA ALA A 456 24.98 18.90 -13.25
C ALA A 456 26.18 19.80 -13.61
N ASN A 457 25.94 20.86 -14.40
CA ASN A 457 26.94 21.79 -14.92
C ASN A 457 26.68 23.27 -14.55
N ASP A 458 25.80 23.55 -13.59
CA ASP A 458 25.45 24.93 -13.23
C ASP A 458 26.56 25.61 -12.40
N GLU A 459 27.11 26.71 -12.92
CA GLU A 459 28.24 27.50 -12.39
C GLU A 459 27.81 28.59 -11.39
N GLN A 460 26.58 28.56 -10.86
CA GLN A 460 25.98 29.64 -10.05
C GLN A 460 26.72 30.07 -8.76
N SER A 461 27.83 29.44 -8.41
CA SER A 461 28.77 29.95 -7.40
C SER A 461 30.17 29.94 -7.99
N SER A 462 30.68 31.12 -8.34
CA SER A 462 32.05 31.36 -8.81
C SER A 462 33.17 31.00 -7.80
N ASP A 463 32.82 30.28 -6.72
CA ASP A 463 33.65 29.83 -5.59
C ASP A 463 33.31 28.37 -5.16
N SER A 464 32.50 27.59 -5.91
CA SER A 464 32.18 26.22 -5.45
C SER A 464 33.37 25.28 -5.54
N ASP A 465 33.76 24.73 -4.39
CA ASP A 465 34.67 23.59 -4.29
C ASP A 465 34.25 22.43 -5.20
N ALA A 466 35.25 21.76 -5.81
CA ALA A 466 35.06 20.58 -6.64
C ALA A 466 34.26 19.48 -5.90
N GLN A 467 34.45 19.35 -4.58
CA GLN A 467 33.73 18.41 -3.72
C GLN A 467 32.22 18.70 -3.68
N THR A 468 31.81 19.97 -3.59
CA THR A 468 30.39 20.34 -3.59
C THR A 468 29.73 20.03 -4.95
N THR A 469 30.48 20.26 -6.03
CA THR A 469 30.02 19.92 -7.39
C THR A 469 29.87 18.41 -7.57
N ASN A 470 30.83 17.63 -7.09
CA ASN A 470 30.79 16.17 -7.17
C ASN A 470 29.65 15.59 -6.32
N ALA A 471 29.44 16.07 -5.09
CA ALA A 471 28.31 15.66 -4.26
C ALA A 471 26.95 15.98 -4.92
N ARG A 472 26.84 17.12 -5.61
CA ARG A 472 25.66 17.46 -6.40
C ARG A 472 25.46 16.49 -7.58
N ARG A 473 26.52 16.15 -8.31
CA ARG A 473 26.47 15.21 -9.45
C ARG A 473 26.13 13.78 -9.00
N ALA A 474 26.71 13.30 -7.90
CA ALA A 474 26.36 12.02 -7.29
C ALA A 474 24.87 11.95 -6.94
N TRP A 475 24.33 13.00 -6.29
CA TRP A 475 22.90 13.06 -6.01
C TRP A 475 22.04 13.06 -7.29
N ILE A 476 22.44 13.79 -8.35
CA ILE A 476 21.73 13.78 -9.63
C ILE A 476 21.74 12.38 -10.24
N ILE A 477 22.88 11.69 -10.24
CA ILE A 477 23.03 10.30 -10.73
C ILE A 477 22.02 9.39 -10.01
N ASP A 478 21.92 9.49 -8.68
CA ASP A 478 20.98 8.71 -7.89
C ASP A 478 19.51 9.06 -8.19
N GLN A 479 19.19 10.34 -8.36
CA GLN A 479 17.82 10.75 -8.71
C GLN A 479 17.39 10.24 -10.09
N LEU A 480 18.26 10.34 -11.09
CA LEU A 480 17.97 9.83 -12.44
C LEU A 480 17.77 8.31 -12.42
N ALA A 481 18.61 7.58 -11.67
CA ALA A 481 18.46 6.14 -11.51
C ALA A 481 17.15 5.78 -10.77
N ALA A 482 16.78 6.53 -9.74
CA ALA A 482 15.54 6.32 -8.99
C ALA A 482 14.28 6.51 -9.87
N LEU A 483 14.30 7.45 -10.83
CA LEU A 483 13.20 7.64 -11.78
C LEU A 483 12.98 6.39 -12.65
N VAL A 484 14.05 5.77 -13.14
CA VAL A 484 13.96 4.55 -13.94
C VAL A 484 13.57 3.35 -13.08
N ARG A 485 14.15 3.22 -11.88
CA ARG A 485 13.89 2.09 -10.99
C ARG A 485 12.48 2.06 -10.42
N ASN A 486 11.83 3.22 -10.27
CA ASN A 486 10.47 3.26 -9.73
C ASN A 486 9.45 2.76 -10.78
N GLY A 487 8.93 1.54 -10.57
CA GLY A 487 7.91 0.92 -11.43
C GLY A 487 6.56 1.64 -11.47
N ALA A 488 6.26 2.51 -10.49
CA ALA A 488 5.02 3.27 -10.44
C ALA A 488 5.06 4.56 -11.28
N ILE A 489 6.24 5.03 -11.67
CA ILE A 489 6.39 6.22 -12.51
C ILE A 489 6.07 5.88 -13.97
N PRO A 490 5.20 6.66 -14.65
CA PRO A 490 4.95 6.50 -16.09
C PRO A 490 6.22 6.66 -16.92
N LYS A 491 6.61 5.60 -17.63
CA LYS A 491 7.80 5.59 -18.48
C LYS A 491 7.45 5.91 -19.94
N SER A 492 8.17 6.85 -20.54
CA SER A 492 8.21 7.04 -21.99
C SER A 492 9.60 6.67 -22.50
N ASP A 493 9.66 6.12 -23.72
CA ASP A 493 10.92 5.68 -24.30
C ASP A 493 11.94 6.83 -24.42
N ASP A 494 11.47 8.06 -24.65
CA ASP A 494 12.30 9.26 -24.85
C ASP A 494 13.08 9.65 -23.60
N TRP A 495 12.41 9.75 -22.45
CA TRP A 495 13.05 10.21 -21.22
C TRP A 495 13.92 9.11 -20.61
N VAL A 496 13.52 7.84 -20.73
CA VAL A 496 14.35 6.70 -20.31
C VAL A 496 15.63 6.68 -21.14
N GLN A 497 15.53 6.78 -22.47
CA GLN A 497 16.71 6.85 -23.33
C GLN A 497 17.60 8.05 -22.99
N SER A 498 17.02 9.22 -22.70
CA SER A 498 17.78 10.42 -22.32
C SER A 498 18.63 10.21 -21.06
N ILE A 499 18.12 9.47 -20.07
CA ILE A 499 18.86 9.11 -18.85
C ILE A 499 19.97 8.10 -19.16
N LEU A 500 19.65 7.03 -19.91
CA LEU A 500 20.63 6.00 -20.27
C LEU A 500 21.78 6.58 -21.11
N ASP A 501 21.47 7.43 -22.09
CA ASP A 501 22.47 8.13 -22.90
C ASP A 501 23.37 9.04 -22.04
N TRP A 502 22.79 9.69 -21.03
CA TRP A 502 23.56 10.55 -20.12
C TRP A 502 24.54 9.74 -19.26
N PHE A 503 24.11 8.60 -18.71
CA PHE A 503 25.02 7.69 -18.00
C PHE A 503 26.10 7.11 -18.89
N VAL A 504 25.79 6.76 -20.15
CA VAL A 504 26.79 6.30 -21.13
C VAL A 504 27.83 7.39 -21.39
N VAL A 505 27.41 8.62 -21.69
CA VAL A 505 28.33 9.71 -22.02
C VAL A 505 29.25 10.03 -20.85
N HIS A 506 28.73 10.12 -19.62
CA HIS A 506 29.53 10.50 -18.46
C HIS A 506 30.24 9.31 -17.77
N GLY A 507 29.83 8.07 -18.05
CA GLY A 507 30.43 6.87 -17.49
C GLY A 507 31.50 6.22 -18.37
N LEU A 508 31.46 6.41 -19.70
CA LEU A 508 32.34 5.73 -20.66
C LEU A 508 33.17 6.67 -21.55
N PHE A 509 32.85 7.97 -21.57
CA PHE A 509 33.47 8.93 -22.49
C PHE A 509 33.90 10.24 -21.81
N LEU A 510 34.96 10.84 -22.34
CA LEU A 510 35.36 12.22 -22.06
C LEU A 510 34.86 13.15 -23.17
N ILE A 511 34.11 14.18 -22.79
CA ILE A 511 33.62 15.19 -23.74
C ILE A 511 34.76 16.18 -24.03
N VAL A 512 35.31 16.11 -25.25
CA VAL A 512 36.40 16.98 -25.72
C VAL A 512 35.85 18.27 -26.33
N LYS A 513 34.67 18.22 -26.96
CA LYS A 513 34.06 19.38 -27.61
C LYS A 513 32.54 19.29 -27.57
N SER A 514 31.86 20.40 -27.25
CA SER A 514 30.39 20.44 -27.30
C SER A 514 29.86 20.31 -28.73
N SER A 515 28.72 19.63 -28.87
CA SER A 515 28.01 19.47 -30.13
C SER A 515 26.57 19.96 -30.00
N GLU A 516 26.30 21.19 -30.45
CA GLU A 516 24.99 21.85 -30.30
C GLU A 516 23.83 21.12 -31.03
N LYS A 517 24.13 20.34 -32.07
CA LYS A 517 23.13 19.66 -32.92
C LYS A 517 23.07 18.15 -32.72
N ASN A 518 23.80 17.59 -31.75
CA ASN A 518 23.77 16.15 -31.50
C ASN A 518 22.40 15.74 -30.91
N PRO A 519 21.80 14.62 -31.37
CA PRO A 519 20.59 14.06 -30.75
C PRO A 519 20.80 13.74 -29.26
N ILE A 520 21.99 13.32 -28.86
CA ILE A 520 22.35 13.04 -27.47
C ILE A 520 22.53 14.36 -26.71
N GLY A 521 21.58 14.67 -25.83
CA GLY A 521 21.54 15.94 -25.09
C GLY A 521 22.77 16.20 -24.23
N ALA A 522 23.38 15.15 -23.67
CA ALA A 522 24.56 15.23 -22.81
C ALA A 522 25.78 15.91 -23.47
N LEU A 523 25.91 15.79 -24.81
CA LEU A 523 27.03 16.36 -25.56
C LEU A 523 26.90 17.86 -25.86
N ARG A 524 25.77 18.48 -25.50
CA ARG A 524 25.52 19.91 -25.78
C ARG A 524 26.27 20.83 -24.83
N THR A 525 26.69 20.33 -23.66
CA THR A 525 27.38 21.11 -22.62
C THR A 525 28.71 20.47 -22.25
N LEU A 526 29.78 21.27 -22.21
CA LEU A 526 31.05 20.84 -21.64
C LEU A 526 30.96 20.86 -20.11
N SER A 527 31.36 19.77 -19.46
CA SER A 527 31.36 19.68 -18.00
C SER A 527 32.61 20.36 -17.46
N SER A 528 32.43 21.37 -16.61
CA SER A 528 33.52 22.08 -15.91
C SER A 528 33.22 22.09 -14.40
N PRO A 529 34.05 21.47 -13.54
CA PRO A 529 35.16 20.57 -13.87
C PRO A 529 34.68 19.27 -14.57
N PRO A 530 35.58 18.47 -15.19
CA PRO A 530 35.26 17.12 -15.68
C PRO A 530 34.65 16.22 -14.59
N PHE A 531 33.98 15.14 -15.00
CA PHE A 531 33.54 14.11 -14.04
C PHE A 531 34.78 13.39 -13.50
N SER A 532 34.81 13.13 -12.20
CA SER A 532 35.85 12.29 -11.59
C SER A 532 35.62 10.82 -11.96
N ASP A 533 36.66 10.00 -11.82
CA ASP A 533 36.59 8.57 -12.10
C ASP A 533 35.55 7.87 -11.20
N GLU A 534 35.42 8.28 -9.94
CA GLU A 534 34.37 7.84 -9.01
C GLU A 534 32.95 8.12 -9.53
N LEU A 535 32.71 9.30 -10.12
CA LEU A 535 31.41 9.65 -10.68
C LEU A 535 31.16 8.91 -11.99
N ALA A 536 32.20 8.66 -12.79
CA ALA A 536 32.11 7.85 -13.99
C ALA A 536 31.72 6.40 -13.63
N LYS A 537 32.37 5.82 -12.62
CA LYS A 537 32.02 4.51 -12.04
C LYS A 537 30.58 4.47 -11.55
N SER A 538 30.15 5.49 -10.79
CA SER A 538 28.76 5.61 -10.35
C SER A 538 27.77 5.67 -11.51
N CYS A 539 28.09 6.34 -12.62
CA CYS A 539 27.27 6.33 -13.83
C CYS A 539 27.15 4.92 -14.43
N ARG A 540 28.27 4.17 -14.51
CA ARG A 540 28.28 2.78 -15.01
C ARG A 540 27.43 1.85 -14.13
N GLU A 541 27.59 1.92 -12.82
CA GLU A 541 26.80 1.13 -11.86
C GLU A 541 25.31 1.46 -11.92
N ARG A 542 24.94 2.74 -11.96
CA ARG A 542 23.54 3.16 -12.10
C ARG A 542 22.96 2.83 -13.48
N LEU A 543 23.76 2.82 -14.55
CA LEU A 543 23.34 2.36 -15.87
C LEU A 543 22.95 0.88 -15.82
N LEU A 544 23.81 0.02 -15.27
CA LEU A 544 23.52 -1.42 -15.13
C LEU A 544 22.32 -1.66 -14.22
N SER A 545 22.20 -0.91 -13.11
CA SER A 545 21.05 -0.97 -12.21
C SER A 545 19.73 -0.59 -12.90
N CYS A 546 19.72 0.49 -13.72
CA CYS A 546 18.56 0.86 -14.54
C CYS A 546 18.18 -0.27 -15.52
N LEU A 547 19.17 -0.88 -16.18
CA LEU A 547 18.94 -1.96 -17.13
C LEU A 547 18.50 -3.26 -16.46
N ALA A 548 18.87 -3.50 -15.20
CA ALA A 548 18.36 -4.61 -14.41
C ALA A 548 16.84 -4.52 -14.24
N GLU A 549 16.33 -3.35 -13.85
CA GLU A 549 14.90 -3.08 -13.70
C GLU A 549 14.17 -3.17 -15.05
N LEU A 550 14.71 -2.50 -16.08
CA LEU A 550 14.09 -2.48 -17.41
C LEU A 550 14.03 -3.88 -18.03
N THR A 551 15.00 -4.76 -17.73
CA THR A 551 14.99 -6.17 -18.15
C THR A 551 13.80 -6.94 -17.53
N GLY A 552 13.50 -6.69 -16.25
CA GLY A 552 12.37 -7.30 -15.55
C GLY A 552 11.00 -6.72 -15.97
N GLN A 553 10.98 -5.48 -16.46
CA GLN A 553 9.75 -4.78 -16.83
C GLN A 553 9.18 -5.25 -18.18
N ALA A 554 7.86 -5.46 -18.24
CA ALA A 554 7.15 -5.81 -19.48
C ALA A 554 6.52 -4.57 -20.13
N THR A 555 6.94 -4.28 -21.36
CA THR A 555 6.46 -3.17 -22.18
C THR A 555 5.41 -3.64 -23.19
N VAL A 556 4.43 -2.81 -23.49
CA VAL A 556 3.39 -3.11 -24.49
C VAL A 556 3.92 -2.74 -25.87
N VAL A 557 4.18 -3.74 -26.71
CA VAL A 557 4.60 -3.55 -28.10
C VAL A 557 3.37 -3.70 -29.01
N SER A 558 3.08 -2.66 -29.78
CA SER A 558 1.95 -2.63 -30.71
C SER A 558 2.39 -3.10 -32.10
N GLY A 559 2.25 -4.40 -32.37
CA GLY A 559 2.49 -5.00 -33.69
C GLY A 559 1.18 -5.41 -34.37
N GLY A 560 0.63 -4.56 -35.25
CA GLY A 560 -0.64 -4.84 -35.96
C GLY A 560 -1.89 -4.78 -35.06
N ASP A 561 -2.86 -5.68 -35.28
CA ASP A 561 -4.16 -5.71 -34.58
C ASP A 561 -4.11 -6.20 -33.11
N LYS A 562 -2.93 -6.57 -32.57
CA LYS A 562 -2.78 -7.11 -31.21
C LYS A 562 -1.61 -6.49 -30.46
N ALA A 563 -1.89 -5.97 -29.27
CA ALA A 563 -0.89 -5.51 -28.32
C ALA A 563 -0.36 -6.69 -27.49
N VAL A 564 0.97 -6.88 -27.45
CA VAL A 564 1.63 -7.96 -26.69
C VAL A 564 2.57 -7.33 -25.66
N LYS A 565 2.56 -7.86 -24.42
CA LYS A 565 3.52 -7.49 -23.40
C LYS A 565 4.80 -8.30 -23.58
N VAL A 566 5.92 -7.61 -23.77
CA VAL A 566 7.22 -8.22 -23.99
C VAL A 566 8.20 -7.66 -22.94
N PRO A 567 8.93 -8.52 -22.19
CA PRO A 567 9.92 -8.07 -21.21
C PRO A 567 11.18 -7.52 -21.89
N ALA A 568 11.93 -6.68 -21.17
CA ALA A 568 13.25 -6.16 -21.53
C ALA A 568 13.32 -5.21 -22.75
N VAL A 569 12.19 -4.87 -23.37
CA VAL A 569 12.14 -4.07 -24.60
C VAL A 569 11.53 -2.68 -24.40
N ALA A 570 11.89 -1.77 -25.29
CA ALA A 570 11.20 -0.50 -25.51
C ALA A 570 9.91 -0.70 -26.33
N SER A 571 9.16 0.38 -26.58
CA SER A 571 7.85 0.32 -27.25
C SER A 571 7.94 -0.10 -28.73
N ASP A 572 9.12 0.03 -29.34
CA ASP A 572 9.44 -0.47 -30.69
C ASP A 572 9.79 -1.97 -30.75
N GLY A 573 9.95 -2.61 -29.59
CA GLY A 573 10.31 -4.02 -29.46
C GLY A 573 11.81 -4.31 -29.49
N GLU A 574 12.68 -3.29 -29.52
CA GLU A 574 14.13 -3.46 -29.32
C GLU A 574 14.50 -3.54 -27.83
N PHE A 575 15.52 -4.34 -27.49
CA PHE A 575 16.00 -4.44 -26.11
C PHE A 575 16.64 -3.14 -25.64
N TRP A 576 16.39 -2.75 -24.39
CA TRP A 576 17.01 -1.55 -23.79
C TRP A 576 18.54 -1.59 -23.80
N ILE A 577 19.12 -2.75 -23.43
CA ILE A 577 20.57 -3.00 -23.49
C ILE A 577 21.12 -2.75 -24.90
N GLN A 578 20.36 -3.15 -25.91
CA GLN A 578 20.78 -3.03 -27.30
C GLN A 578 20.68 -1.60 -27.82
N ARG A 579 19.71 -0.80 -27.35
CA ARG A 579 19.66 0.64 -27.62
C ARG A 579 20.87 1.36 -27.02
N VAL A 580 21.25 1.00 -25.79
CA VAL A 580 22.48 1.51 -25.14
C VAL A 580 23.73 1.17 -25.94
N LEU A 581 23.88 -0.08 -26.39
CA LEU A 581 25.00 -0.49 -27.24
C LEU A 581 25.04 0.25 -28.59
N CYS A 582 23.88 0.58 -29.17
CA CYS A 582 23.79 1.42 -30.35
C CYS A 582 24.33 2.83 -30.06
N THR A 583 23.92 3.46 -28.96
CA THR A 583 24.45 4.77 -28.51
C THR A 583 25.98 4.72 -28.35
N ILE A 584 26.52 3.70 -27.66
CA ILE A 584 27.97 3.52 -27.49
C ILE A 584 28.67 3.45 -28.86
N GLY A 585 28.13 2.66 -29.80
CA GLY A 585 28.72 2.51 -31.14
C GLY A 585 28.59 3.75 -32.03
N GLU A 586 27.66 4.67 -31.76
CA GLU A 586 27.58 5.98 -32.39
C GLU A 586 28.62 6.94 -31.82
N LEU A 587 28.82 6.92 -30.50
CA LEU A 587 29.80 7.74 -29.80
C LEU A 587 31.25 7.37 -30.13
N GLU A 588 31.57 6.06 -30.22
CA GLU A 588 32.88 5.58 -30.66
C GLU A 588 33.28 6.09 -32.06
N LYS A 589 32.29 6.32 -32.94
CA LYS A 589 32.52 6.89 -34.28
C LYS A 589 32.72 8.41 -34.25
N ASP A 590 32.28 9.09 -33.20
CA ASP A 590 32.35 10.55 -33.06
C ASP A 590 33.63 11.02 -32.33
N THR A 591 34.78 10.69 -32.92
CA THR A 591 36.11 11.08 -32.43
C THR A 591 36.36 12.60 -32.40
N LYS A 592 35.42 13.40 -32.91
CA LYS A 592 35.50 14.87 -32.92
C LYS A 592 35.01 15.49 -31.61
N HIS A 593 34.06 14.86 -30.94
CA HIS A 593 33.39 15.43 -29.76
C HIS A 593 33.68 14.64 -28.48
N VAL A 594 33.93 13.33 -28.58
CA VAL A 594 34.21 12.46 -27.45
C VAL A 594 35.48 11.63 -27.65
N ARG A 595 36.05 11.16 -26.54
CA ARG A 595 37.08 10.13 -26.46
C ARG A 595 36.65 9.08 -25.45
N THR A 596 37.03 7.83 -25.64
CA THR A 596 36.81 6.78 -24.63
C THR A 596 37.62 7.10 -23.37
N LEU A 597 37.07 6.76 -22.20
CA LEU A 597 37.80 6.86 -20.93
C LEU A 597 38.93 5.84 -20.87
N ASP A 598 38.62 4.60 -21.26
CA ASP A 598 39.57 3.49 -21.24
C ASP A 598 40.11 3.22 -22.65
N ASP A 599 41.43 3.02 -22.73
CA ASP A 599 42.11 2.57 -23.94
C ASP A 599 42.12 1.04 -23.95
N VAL A 600 41.47 0.45 -24.95
CA VAL A 600 41.29 -1.00 -25.07
C VAL A 600 42.25 -1.56 -26.11
N ASP A 601 42.83 -2.73 -25.85
CA ASP A 601 43.75 -3.38 -26.78
C ASP A 601 43.08 -3.83 -28.10
N GLU A 602 43.90 -4.14 -29.11
CA GLU A 602 43.39 -4.55 -30.43
C GLU A 602 42.60 -5.87 -30.40
N GLU A 603 42.89 -6.76 -29.45
CA GLU A 603 42.27 -8.09 -29.35
C GLU A 603 40.84 -7.98 -28.78
N GLN A 604 40.68 -7.27 -27.67
CA GLN A 604 39.40 -6.92 -27.06
C GLN A 604 38.55 -6.09 -28.04
N GLN A 605 39.15 -5.14 -28.77
CA GLN A 605 38.39 -4.38 -29.77
C GLN A 605 37.89 -5.27 -30.92
N GLN A 606 38.69 -6.23 -31.38
CA GLN A 606 38.23 -7.23 -32.36
C GLN A 606 37.12 -8.12 -31.78
N LEU A 607 37.19 -8.49 -30.51
CA LEU A 607 36.17 -9.29 -29.83
C LEU A 607 34.84 -8.53 -29.75
N ARG A 608 34.85 -7.25 -29.37
CA ARG A 608 33.67 -6.37 -29.37
C ARG A 608 33.04 -6.26 -30.76
N ILE A 609 33.85 -6.17 -31.83
CA ILE A 609 33.36 -6.15 -33.22
C ILE A 609 32.69 -7.48 -33.58
N LYS A 610 33.31 -8.63 -33.25
CA LYS A 610 32.75 -9.97 -33.49
C LYS A 610 31.43 -10.18 -32.75
N ALA A 611 31.31 -9.69 -31.51
CA ALA A 611 30.07 -9.72 -30.72
C ALA A 611 28.94 -8.98 -31.44
N ARG A 612 29.18 -7.71 -31.86
CA ARG A 612 28.19 -6.90 -32.59
C ARG A 612 27.75 -7.54 -33.91
N GLN A 613 28.68 -8.10 -34.68
CA GLN A 613 28.37 -8.83 -35.91
C GLN A 613 27.51 -10.07 -35.66
N THR A 614 27.76 -10.76 -34.55
CA THR A 614 26.97 -11.94 -34.14
C THR A 614 25.56 -11.55 -33.73
N VAL A 615 25.39 -10.46 -32.97
CA VAL A 615 24.08 -9.87 -32.64
C VAL A 615 23.27 -9.55 -33.91
N GLU A 616 23.87 -8.86 -34.89
CA GLU A 616 23.20 -8.54 -36.17
C GLU A 616 22.77 -9.79 -36.95
N ARG A 617 23.53 -10.88 -36.83
CA ARG A 617 23.20 -12.17 -37.46
C ARG A 617 22.02 -12.84 -36.75
N LEU A 618 21.97 -12.84 -35.42
CA LEU A 618 20.89 -13.44 -34.63
C LEU A 618 19.53 -12.80 -34.96
N ARG A 619 19.51 -11.49 -35.25
CA ARG A 619 18.32 -10.77 -35.71
C ARG A 619 17.77 -11.23 -37.07
N LYS A 620 18.51 -12.04 -37.84
CA LYS A 620 18.09 -12.58 -39.14
C LYS A 620 17.67 -14.05 -39.07
N VAL A 621 17.69 -14.66 -37.88
CA VAL A 621 17.27 -16.05 -37.68
C VAL A 621 15.76 -16.20 -37.93
N PRO A 622 15.29 -17.30 -38.57
CA PRO A 622 13.88 -17.52 -38.87
C PRO A 622 12.99 -17.65 -37.63
N ASP A 623 11.67 -17.51 -37.84
CA ASP A 623 10.67 -17.42 -36.76
C ASP A 623 10.59 -18.65 -35.84
N ASP A 624 10.92 -19.84 -36.34
CA ASP A 624 10.87 -21.11 -35.59
C ASP A 624 11.92 -21.20 -34.47
N GLN A 625 13.04 -20.51 -34.64
CA GLN A 625 14.12 -20.43 -33.66
C GLN A 625 14.27 -19.03 -33.07
N ARG A 626 13.32 -18.13 -33.36
CA ARG A 626 13.43 -16.70 -33.03
C ARG A 626 13.50 -16.42 -31.55
N GLU A 627 12.76 -17.17 -30.74
CA GLU A 627 12.77 -16.98 -29.28
C GLU A 627 14.14 -17.32 -28.69
N ALA A 628 14.72 -18.47 -29.05
CA ALA A 628 16.06 -18.84 -28.61
C ALA A 628 17.14 -17.90 -29.16
N ALA A 629 17.02 -17.46 -30.41
CA ALA A 629 17.93 -16.48 -31.00
C ALA A 629 17.87 -15.12 -30.29
N LYS A 630 16.69 -14.68 -29.85
CA LYS A 630 16.52 -13.49 -29.00
C LYS A 630 17.15 -13.68 -27.62
N GLY A 631 17.07 -14.88 -27.04
CA GLY A 631 17.76 -15.20 -25.79
C GLY A 631 19.28 -15.08 -25.92
N ALA A 632 19.85 -15.64 -26.99
CA ALA A 632 21.27 -15.51 -27.30
C ALA A 632 21.68 -14.06 -27.64
N GLU A 633 20.81 -13.31 -28.34
CA GLU A 633 21.02 -11.88 -28.62
C GLU A 633 21.11 -11.08 -27.31
N LEU A 634 20.14 -11.28 -26.40
CA LEU A 634 20.11 -10.59 -25.12
C LEU A 634 21.33 -10.93 -24.27
N LEU A 635 21.72 -12.21 -24.18
CA LEU A 635 22.91 -12.63 -23.43
C LEU A 635 24.17 -11.96 -23.97
N LEU A 636 24.40 -12.07 -25.29
CA LEU A 636 25.59 -11.51 -25.91
C LEU A 636 25.66 -9.99 -25.81
N SER A 637 24.52 -9.30 -26.01
CA SER A 637 24.43 -7.85 -25.80
C SER A 637 24.70 -7.48 -24.34
N ALA A 638 24.22 -8.27 -23.39
CA ALA A 638 24.41 -8.00 -21.96
C ALA A 638 25.86 -8.21 -21.51
N THR A 639 26.51 -9.30 -21.94
CA THR A 639 27.93 -9.57 -21.69
C THR A 639 28.80 -8.47 -22.31
N LEU A 640 28.52 -8.08 -23.55
CA LEU A 640 29.23 -7.00 -24.23
C LEU A 640 29.11 -5.67 -23.47
N LEU A 641 27.91 -5.32 -22.99
CA LEU A 641 27.73 -4.09 -22.22
C LEU A 641 28.44 -4.13 -20.87
N HIS A 642 28.46 -5.28 -20.20
CA HIS A 642 29.21 -5.46 -18.96
C HIS A 642 30.72 -5.24 -19.18
N HIS A 643 31.28 -5.75 -20.28
CA HIS A 643 32.68 -5.49 -20.68
C HIS A 643 32.98 -4.01 -20.96
N TYR A 644 31.99 -3.20 -21.33
CA TYR A 644 32.17 -1.75 -21.40
C TYR A 644 32.13 -1.10 -20.01
N CYS A 645 31.44 -1.70 -19.04
CA CYS A 645 31.16 -1.08 -17.76
C CYS A 645 32.09 -1.53 -16.61
N ALA A 646 32.82 -2.62 -16.79
CA ALA A 646 33.76 -3.18 -15.81
C ALA A 646 35.12 -2.49 -15.91
N ASP A 647 35.73 -2.19 -14.78
CA ASP A 647 37.04 -1.53 -14.67
C ASP A 647 38.14 -2.60 -14.72
N ASP A 648 38.42 -3.15 -15.90
CA ASP A 648 39.38 -4.24 -16.19
C ASP A 648 39.09 -5.61 -15.54
N GLU A 649 38.05 -5.73 -14.71
CA GLU A 649 37.62 -6.98 -14.04
C GLU A 649 36.83 -7.95 -14.94
N ALA A 650 36.47 -7.55 -16.16
CA ALA A 650 35.64 -8.39 -17.04
C ALA A 650 36.47 -9.44 -17.78
N ASP A 651 36.23 -10.71 -17.47
CA ASP A 651 36.84 -11.85 -18.15
C ASP A 651 36.56 -11.83 -19.67
N PRO A 652 37.60 -11.69 -20.53
CA PRO A 652 37.49 -11.78 -21.99
C PRO A 652 36.91 -13.11 -22.48
N GLU A 653 37.17 -14.22 -21.77
CA GLU A 653 36.77 -15.57 -22.17
C GLU A 653 35.25 -15.73 -22.12
N SER A 654 34.56 -15.11 -21.16
CA SER A 654 33.08 -15.09 -21.09
C SER A 654 32.43 -14.55 -22.38
N LEU A 655 32.96 -13.47 -22.97
CA LEU A 655 32.42 -12.90 -24.20
C LEU A 655 32.75 -13.78 -25.41
N GLU A 656 33.95 -14.37 -25.47
CA GLU A 656 34.32 -15.32 -26.53
C GLU A 656 33.46 -16.59 -26.48
N SER A 657 33.23 -17.14 -25.29
CA SER A 657 32.36 -18.30 -25.02
C SER A 657 30.92 -18.03 -25.45
N CYS A 658 30.37 -16.85 -25.13
CA CYS A 658 29.06 -16.41 -25.61
C CYS A 658 28.99 -16.35 -27.15
N ILE A 659 30.02 -15.81 -27.81
CA ILE A 659 30.11 -15.73 -29.28
C ILE A 659 30.16 -17.14 -29.90
N ASP A 660 30.97 -18.06 -29.33
CA ASP A 660 31.07 -19.44 -29.79
C ASP A 660 29.73 -20.17 -29.67
N GLY A 661 29.12 -20.14 -28.48
CA GLY A 661 27.82 -20.76 -28.20
C GLY A 661 26.73 -20.26 -29.16
N ALA A 662 26.61 -18.94 -29.34
CA ALA A 662 25.64 -18.34 -30.25
C ALA A 662 25.92 -18.71 -31.72
N SER A 663 27.19 -18.75 -32.12
CA SER A 663 27.59 -19.10 -33.49
C SER A 663 27.33 -20.56 -33.84
N ARG A 664 27.57 -21.47 -32.90
CA ARG A 664 27.34 -22.91 -33.06
C ARG A 664 25.85 -23.27 -32.99
N MET A 665 25.08 -22.55 -32.16
CA MET A 665 23.63 -22.76 -32.05
C MET A 665 22.89 -22.27 -33.31
N PHE A 666 23.35 -21.18 -33.94
CA PHE A 666 22.72 -20.57 -35.12
C PHE A 666 23.69 -20.44 -36.32
N PRO A 667 24.08 -21.56 -36.96
CA PRO A 667 25.03 -21.56 -38.07
C PRO A 667 24.44 -21.02 -39.38
N VAL A 668 25.28 -20.37 -40.19
CA VAL A 668 24.88 -19.78 -41.49
C VAL A 668 24.55 -20.88 -42.52
N GLU A 669 23.48 -20.70 -43.30
CA GLU A 669 23.02 -21.64 -44.33
C GLU A 669 24.10 -22.01 -45.39
N SER A 670 25.11 -21.17 -45.59
CA SER A 670 26.21 -21.40 -46.54
C SER A 670 27.13 -22.57 -46.19
N GLN A 671 27.05 -23.14 -44.98
CA GLN A 671 27.85 -24.33 -44.59
C GLN A 671 27.10 -25.67 -44.66
N LYS A 672 25.79 -25.71 -44.98
CA LYS A 672 25.05 -26.98 -45.11
C LYS A 672 25.46 -27.83 -46.33
N SER A 673 26.31 -27.34 -47.24
CA SER A 673 26.64 -28.03 -48.52
C SER A 673 28.05 -28.62 -48.65
N LYS A 674 28.94 -28.54 -47.64
CA LYS A 674 30.32 -29.08 -47.74
C LYS A 674 30.64 -30.33 -46.91
N LYS A 675 29.65 -31.05 -46.37
CA LYS A 675 29.87 -32.37 -45.74
C LYS A 675 29.72 -33.54 -46.74
N LYS A 676 30.41 -33.48 -47.88
CA LYS A 676 30.73 -34.66 -48.72
C LYS A 676 32.04 -34.44 -49.48
N SER A 677 33.02 -35.29 -49.15
CA SER A 677 34.35 -35.45 -49.76
C SER A 677 35.46 -34.49 -49.27
N ARG A 678 36.29 -34.97 -48.34
CA ARG A 678 37.71 -35.29 -48.63
C ARG A 678 38.32 -36.11 -47.51
N LYS A 679 38.58 -37.37 -47.83
CA LYS A 679 39.49 -38.26 -47.11
C LYS A 679 40.91 -37.90 -47.59
N SER A 680 41.76 -37.37 -46.72
CA SER A 680 43.21 -37.45 -46.89
C SER A 680 43.88 -37.32 -45.53
N ALA A 681 44.71 -38.31 -45.23
CA ALA A 681 45.44 -38.54 -43.99
C ALA A 681 46.50 -37.48 -43.69
N GLY A 682 46.79 -37.31 -42.41
CA GLY A 682 47.93 -36.55 -41.88
C GLY A 682 47.64 -36.16 -40.43
N GLY A 683 48.22 -36.91 -39.48
CA GLY A 683 47.93 -36.78 -38.06
C GLY A 683 48.50 -35.52 -37.39
N SER A 684 47.68 -34.93 -36.53
CA SER A 684 48.05 -34.25 -35.29
C SER A 684 46.81 -34.34 -34.40
N GLU A 685 46.95 -35.00 -33.25
CA GLU A 685 45.88 -35.19 -32.27
C GLU A 685 45.39 -33.83 -31.76
N GLY A 686 44.16 -33.47 -32.14
CA GLY A 686 43.30 -32.53 -31.44
C GLY A 686 42.05 -33.29 -30.97
N PRO A 687 41.38 -32.85 -29.89
CA PRO A 687 40.35 -33.66 -29.26
C PRO A 687 39.21 -33.94 -30.25
N THR A 688 38.74 -35.19 -30.21
CA THR A 688 37.66 -35.73 -31.02
C THR A 688 36.39 -34.86 -30.97
N GLU A 689 35.66 -34.72 -32.08
CA GLU A 689 34.34 -34.06 -32.20
C GLU A 689 33.25 -34.54 -31.19
N ALA A 690 33.57 -35.47 -30.29
CA ALA A 690 32.72 -36.01 -29.25
C ALA A 690 32.84 -35.32 -27.87
N GLU A 691 33.79 -34.38 -27.68
CA GLU A 691 34.01 -33.67 -26.39
C GLU A 691 33.50 -32.22 -26.39
N ALA A 692 32.96 -31.71 -27.50
CA ALA A 692 32.44 -30.34 -27.54
C ALA A 692 31.05 -30.28 -26.86
N LEU A 693 30.94 -29.54 -25.76
CA LEU A 693 29.68 -29.26 -25.04
C LEU A 693 28.57 -28.83 -26.01
N GLU A 694 27.31 -29.17 -25.75
CA GLU A 694 26.22 -28.74 -26.64
C GLU A 694 26.15 -27.21 -26.71
N PRO A 695 25.82 -26.59 -27.87
CA PRO A 695 25.84 -25.13 -27.99
C PRO A 695 24.93 -24.40 -26.99
N VAL A 696 23.82 -25.02 -26.60
CA VAL A 696 22.92 -24.49 -25.57
C VAL A 696 23.52 -24.60 -24.17
N ASP A 697 24.35 -25.61 -23.90
CA ASP A 697 25.02 -25.79 -22.61
C ASP A 697 26.04 -24.68 -22.41
N VAL A 698 26.81 -24.33 -23.46
CA VAL A 698 27.73 -23.18 -23.42
C VAL A 698 27.00 -21.89 -23.06
N LEU A 699 25.84 -21.62 -23.66
CA LEU A 699 25.06 -20.41 -23.34
C LEU A 699 24.47 -20.46 -21.93
N VAL A 700 24.01 -21.62 -21.46
CA VAL A 700 23.48 -21.78 -20.10
C VAL A 700 24.58 -21.72 -19.05
N ASP A 701 25.79 -22.16 -19.37
CA ASP A 701 26.97 -22.03 -18.52
C ASP A 701 27.33 -20.56 -18.29
N ASN A 702 27.33 -19.74 -19.35
CA ASN A 702 27.47 -18.28 -19.22
C ASN A 702 26.33 -17.65 -18.38
N VAL A 703 25.09 -18.15 -18.52
CA VAL A 703 23.98 -17.74 -17.66
C VAL A 703 24.22 -18.11 -16.20
N ILE A 704 24.81 -19.27 -15.92
CA ILE A 704 25.18 -19.70 -14.56
C ILE A 704 26.28 -18.79 -14.00
N GLY A 705 27.31 -18.45 -14.79
CA GLY A 705 28.34 -17.49 -14.40
C GLY A 705 27.77 -16.11 -14.03
N PHE A 706 26.74 -15.64 -14.75
CA PHE A 706 26.00 -14.44 -14.38
C PHE A 706 25.28 -14.56 -13.03
N LEU A 707 24.78 -15.75 -12.69
CA LEU A 707 24.16 -16.00 -11.39
C LEU A 707 25.19 -16.09 -10.27
N GLU A 708 26.42 -16.49 -10.56
CA GLU A 708 27.53 -16.58 -9.59
C GLU A 708 27.99 -15.19 -9.14
N GLN A 709 28.17 -14.25 -10.08
CA GLN A 709 28.55 -12.85 -9.80
C GLN A 709 27.52 -12.03 -9.01
N ALA A 710 26.31 -12.56 -8.78
CA ALA A 710 25.27 -12.04 -7.89
C ALA A 710 24.65 -10.65 -8.18
N THR A 711 25.17 -9.84 -9.10
CA THR A 711 24.64 -8.47 -9.33
C THR A 711 23.19 -8.47 -9.84
N ALA A 712 22.43 -7.42 -9.50
CA ALA A 712 21.03 -7.28 -9.93
C ALA A 712 20.88 -7.32 -11.46
N TYR A 713 21.82 -6.70 -12.19
CA TYR A 713 21.85 -6.72 -13.65
C TYR A 713 22.03 -8.13 -14.21
N MET A 714 23.05 -8.85 -13.74
CA MET A 714 23.33 -10.20 -14.20
C MET A 714 22.20 -11.17 -13.87
N ARG A 715 21.62 -11.08 -12.66
CA ARG A 715 20.47 -11.90 -12.23
C ARG A 715 19.24 -11.68 -13.10
N SER A 716 18.87 -10.42 -13.36
CA SER A 716 17.72 -10.07 -14.21
C SER A 716 17.91 -10.57 -15.64
N VAL A 717 19.10 -10.38 -16.20
CA VAL A 717 19.44 -10.84 -17.56
C VAL A 717 19.44 -12.36 -17.63
N ALA A 718 20.11 -13.05 -16.70
CA ALA A 718 20.21 -14.51 -16.65
C ALA A 718 18.83 -15.18 -16.67
N ASN A 719 17.92 -14.72 -15.80
CA ASN A 719 16.55 -15.23 -15.74
C ASN A 719 15.78 -15.00 -17.04
N GLN A 720 15.91 -13.80 -17.63
CA GLN A 720 15.20 -13.45 -18.86
C GLN A 720 15.76 -14.19 -20.09
N VAL A 721 17.08 -14.36 -20.17
CA VAL A 721 17.77 -15.16 -21.20
C VAL A 721 17.37 -16.62 -21.08
N PHE A 722 17.47 -17.21 -19.89
CA PHE A 722 17.14 -18.61 -19.68
C PHE A 722 15.67 -18.91 -19.99
N SER A 723 14.76 -17.98 -19.64
CA SER A 723 13.37 -18.07 -20.08
C SER A 723 13.27 -18.24 -21.60
N MET A 724 13.96 -17.42 -22.39
CA MET A 724 13.96 -17.50 -23.86
C MET A 724 14.67 -18.74 -24.41
N LEU A 725 15.72 -19.24 -23.73
CA LEU A 725 16.45 -20.44 -24.12
C LEU A 725 15.79 -21.75 -23.67
N SER A 726 14.83 -21.70 -22.72
CA SER A 726 14.23 -22.89 -22.09
C SER A 726 13.67 -23.94 -23.06
N GLY A 727 13.20 -23.53 -24.24
CA GLY A 727 12.70 -24.45 -25.29
C GLY A 727 13.80 -25.26 -25.99
N SER A 728 15.06 -24.88 -25.83
CA SER A 728 16.24 -25.54 -26.44
C SER A 728 17.02 -26.42 -25.47
N VAL A 729 16.62 -26.47 -24.19
CA VAL A 729 17.26 -27.24 -23.12
C VAL A 729 17.29 -28.74 -23.46
N ARG A 730 18.46 -29.37 -23.26
CA ARG A 730 18.73 -30.80 -23.47
C ARG A 730 18.94 -31.52 -22.14
N GLU A 731 19.13 -32.84 -22.20
CA GLU A 731 19.48 -33.65 -21.01
C GLU A 731 20.77 -33.15 -20.36
N SER A 732 21.81 -32.88 -21.16
CA SER A 732 23.09 -32.34 -20.68
C SER A 732 22.94 -30.97 -20.01
N THR A 733 22.06 -30.12 -20.53
CA THR A 733 21.75 -28.81 -19.93
C THR A 733 21.09 -28.94 -18.56
N VAL A 734 20.18 -29.90 -18.40
CA VAL A 734 19.55 -30.17 -17.10
C VAL A 734 20.58 -30.70 -16.12
N ASP A 735 21.44 -31.61 -16.56
CA ASP A 735 22.51 -32.16 -15.73
C ASP A 735 23.49 -31.04 -15.31
N LEU A 736 23.84 -30.10 -16.21
CA LEU A 736 24.65 -28.92 -15.89
C LEU A 736 24.03 -28.06 -14.77
N ILE A 737 22.74 -27.74 -14.86
CA ILE A 737 22.03 -26.95 -13.82
C ILE A 737 22.00 -27.71 -12.48
N LEU A 738 21.79 -29.03 -12.53
CA LEU A 738 21.72 -29.87 -11.34
C LEU A 738 23.07 -30.00 -10.63
N THR A 739 24.18 -30.06 -11.37
CA THR A 739 25.53 -30.09 -10.80
C THR A 739 25.78 -28.87 -9.91
N GLN A 740 25.26 -27.69 -10.28
CA GLN A 740 25.40 -26.47 -9.46
C GLN A 740 24.58 -26.50 -8.15
N LEU A 741 23.62 -27.42 -8.03
CA LEU A 741 22.82 -27.61 -6.82
C LEU A 741 23.39 -28.70 -5.90
N GLU A 742 24.44 -29.39 -6.33
CA GLU A 742 25.12 -30.39 -5.51
C GLU A 742 25.83 -29.71 -4.33
N ARG A 743 25.99 -30.46 -3.25
CA ARG A 743 26.63 -29.96 -2.03
C ARG A 743 28.14 -30.03 -2.22
N ARG A 744 28.80 -28.88 -2.41
CA ARG A 744 30.26 -28.75 -2.29
C ARG A 744 30.71 -28.98 -0.83
N ASP A 745 31.88 -29.58 -0.64
CA ASP A 745 32.46 -29.74 0.70
C ASP A 745 32.85 -28.35 1.24
N PRO A 746 32.51 -27.98 2.49
CA PRO A 746 33.03 -26.75 3.10
C PRO A 746 34.55 -26.59 3.02
N ALA A 747 35.31 -27.69 2.87
CA ALA A 747 36.75 -27.64 2.63
C ALA A 747 37.15 -27.24 1.20
N GLU A 748 36.31 -27.49 0.19
CA GLU A 748 36.53 -27.07 -1.20
C GLU A 748 36.22 -25.59 -1.38
N LEU A 749 35.15 -25.10 -0.72
CA LEU A 749 34.82 -23.66 -0.67
C LEU A 749 35.94 -22.80 -0.05
N ARG A 750 36.81 -23.40 0.78
CA ARG A 750 37.99 -22.73 1.36
C ARG A 750 39.17 -22.62 0.40
N ALA A 751 39.30 -23.56 -0.53
CA ALA A 751 40.42 -23.59 -1.45
C ALA A 751 40.24 -22.60 -2.61
N ASP A 752 38.99 -22.39 -3.05
CA ASP A 752 38.67 -21.45 -4.13
C ASP A 752 38.93 -19.97 -3.74
N GLU A 753 38.83 -19.59 -2.45
CA GLU A 753 39.15 -18.22 -2.00
C GLU A 753 40.65 -17.98 -1.77
N ASP A 754 41.45 -19.03 -1.50
CA ASP A 754 42.89 -18.90 -1.23
C ASP A 754 43.70 -18.71 -2.54
N GLU A 755 43.10 -18.89 -3.72
CA GLU A 755 43.77 -18.72 -5.04
C GLU A 755 43.65 -17.28 -5.60
N ASP A 756 42.81 -16.41 -5.02
CA ASP A 756 42.58 -15.02 -5.49
C ASP A 756 43.38 -13.94 -4.71
N GLU A 757 44.24 -14.32 -3.75
CA GLU A 757 45.02 -13.38 -2.90
C GLU A 757 46.53 -13.28 -3.28
N ASP A 758 46.86 -12.99 -4.54
CA ASP A 758 48.22 -12.58 -4.93
C ASP A 758 48.20 -11.28 -5.77
N GLU A 759 47.73 -10.15 -5.21
CA GLU A 759 48.18 -8.78 -5.59
C GLU A 759 47.56 -7.67 -4.70
N ASP A 760 47.95 -7.57 -3.42
CA ASP A 760 47.95 -6.26 -2.73
C ASP A 760 48.96 -6.21 -1.56
N GLU A 761 50.25 -6.04 -1.88
CA GLU A 761 51.23 -5.52 -0.92
C GLU A 761 51.86 -4.23 -1.47
N GLY A 762 51.33 -3.08 -1.06
CA GLY A 762 51.79 -1.78 -1.51
C GLY A 762 51.65 -0.60 -0.54
N MET A 763 51.64 -0.79 0.78
CA MET A 763 51.69 0.33 1.74
C MET A 763 52.95 0.29 2.61
N GLY A 764 54.00 0.97 2.11
CA GLY A 764 55.22 1.24 2.86
C GLY A 764 55.02 2.34 3.90
N GLY A 765 55.32 2.00 5.15
CA GLY A 765 55.30 2.93 6.29
C GLY A 765 56.41 3.98 6.26
N GLY A 766 56.09 5.14 6.86
CA GLY A 766 57.03 6.19 7.20
C GLY A 766 56.43 7.10 8.28
N GLU A 767 56.79 6.85 9.53
CA GLU A 767 56.51 7.72 10.69
C GLU A 767 57.24 9.06 10.58
N GLY A 768 56.59 10.14 11.02
CA GLY A 768 57.19 11.46 11.22
C GLY A 768 56.18 12.47 11.79
N ALA A 769 56.17 12.62 13.12
CA ALA A 769 55.28 13.43 13.93
C ALA A 769 55.37 14.96 13.70
N SER A 770 54.21 15.65 13.75
CA SER A 770 53.96 16.80 14.65
C SER A 770 52.49 17.27 14.59
N ASP A 771 51.86 17.39 15.78
CA ASP A 771 50.64 18.14 16.17
C ASP A 771 50.42 19.46 15.37
N ASP A 772 49.21 20.00 15.17
CA ASP A 772 48.09 20.11 16.11
C ASP A 772 46.75 20.52 15.43
N GLU A 773 45.66 19.94 15.95
CA GLU A 773 44.26 20.38 16.11
C GLU A 773 43.43 21.10 15.04
N SER A 774 42.28 20.51 14.66
CA SER A 774 40.93 20.93 15.10
C SER A 774 39.83 20.02 14.51
N GLU A 775 38.91 19.59 15.36
CA GLU A 775 38.01 18.45 15.20
C GLU A 775 36.75 18.65 14.32
N GLU A 776 36.39 17.58 13.62
CA GLU A 776 35.03 17.22 13.26
C GLU A 776 34.43 16.33 14.35
N GLU A 777 33.14 16.52 14.66
CA GLU A 777 32.32 15.54 15.38
C GLU A 777 31.11 15.18 14.51
N SER A 778 31.20 13.98 13.94
CA SER A 778 30.15 13.30 13.18
C SER A 778 29.31 12.44 14.13
N GLY A 779 28.03 12.74 14.27
CA GLY A 779 27.04 11.85 14.90
C GLY A 779 26.32 11.01 13.84
N LYS A 780 26.56 9.69 13.88
CA LYS A 780 26.04 8.68 12.94
C LYS A 780 24.55 8.38 13.09
N ASP A 781 23.97 8.11 11.93
CA ASP A 781 22.71 7.42 11.61
C ASP A 781 22.60 6.03 12.29
N GLU A 782 21.40 5.69 12.79
CA GLU A 782 20.84 4.34 12.78
C GLU A 782 19.39 4.40 12.28
N SER A 783 19.03 3.43 11.42
CA SER A 783 17.83 3.35 10.58
C SER A 783 17.14 1.98 10.76
N SER A 784 15.80 1.98 10.74
CA SER A 784 14.86 0.85 10.56
C SER A 784 13.50 1.47 10.13
N ASP A 785 12.69 1.01 9.16
CA ASP A 785 12.66 -0.20 8.31
C ASP A 785 11.70 -0.05 7.09
N GLU A 786 11.75 -1.07 6.21
CA GLU A 786 10.86 -1.52 5.10
C GLU A 786 11.31 -1.20 3.65
N GLU A 787 11.59 -2.14 2.73
CA GLU A 787 11.73 -3.62 2.68
C GLU A 787 12.59 -3.93 1.42
N GLU A 788 13.88 -4.28 1.55
CA GLU A 788 14.70 -4.91 0.50
C GLU A 788 15.66 -5.92 1.17
N GLU A 789 15.60 -7.19 0.72
CA GLU A 789 16.42 -8.38 1.03
C GLU A 789 17.24 -8.38 2.35
N GLU A 790 16.74 -9.09 3.37
CA GLU A 790 17.42 -9.40 4.64
C GLU A 790 18.82 -9.99 4.42
N GLU A 791 19.87 -9.20 4.70
CA GLU A 791 21.15 -9.72 5.18
C GLU A 791 21.05 -9.90 6.70
N ASP A 792 20.85 -11.14 7.15
CA ASP A 792 20.89 -11.54 8.56
C ASP A 792 22.30 -11.30 9.15
N MET A 793 22.59 -10.10 9.68
CA MET A 793 23.44 -10.00 10.86
C MET A 793 22.59 -10.35 12.07
N ASP A 794 22.97 -11.40 12.81
CA ASP A 794 22.25 -11.87 13.99
C ASP A 794 21.99 -10.70 14.97
N GLU A 795 20.72 -10.30 15.11
CA GLU A 795 20.26 -9.29 16.07
C GLU A 795 20.71 -9.64 17.50
N ALA A 796 20.96 -10.93 17.76
CA ALA A 796 21.52 -11.47 18.99
C ALA A 796 22.97 -11.04 19.26
N GLU A 797 23.83 -10.89 18.24
CA GLU A 797 25.23 -10.46 18.40
C GLU A 797 25.32 -8.95 18.65
N ALA A 798 24.51 -8.15 17.97
CA ALA A 798 24.40 -6.72 18.23
C ALA A 798 23.83 -6.44 19.64
N LEU A 799 22.89 -7.25 20.10
CA LEU A 799 22.37 -7.19 21.48
C LEU A 799 23.41 -7.62 22.51
N GLU A 800 24.23 -8.64 22.23
CA GLU A 800 25.33 -9.01 23.12
C GLU A 800 26.40 -7.92 23.21
N LEU A 801 26.71 -7.25 22.10
CA LEU A 801 27.65 -6.13 22.07
C LEU A 801 27.11 -4.95 22.89
N ARG A 802 25.85 -4.56 22.67
CA ARG A 802 25.18 -3.53 23.50
C ARG A 802 25.14 -3.93 24.97
N ARG A 803 24.88 -5.20 25.29
CA ARG A 803 24.83 -5.68 26.68
C ARG A 803 26.21 -5.65 27.35
N LYS A 804 27.28 -6.02 26.63
CA LYS A 804 28.65 -5.96 27.15
C LYS A 804 29.13 -4.51 27.31
N ILE A 805 28.74 -3.62 26.41
CA ILE A 805 29.01 -2.17 26.51
C ILE A 805 28.22 -1.55 27.67
N GLU A 806 26.93 -1.87 27.83
CA GLU A 806 26.10 -1.44 28.97
C GLU A 806 26.61 -1.98 30.30
N GLU A 807 27.05 -3.25 30.34
CA GLU A 807 27.61 -3.87 31.55
C GLU A 807 28.95 -3.22 31.94
N ALA A 808 29.80 -2.86 30.96
CA ALA A 808 31.02 -2.10 31.19
C ALA A 808 30.74 -0.67 31.68
N LEU A 809 29.75 0.02 31.12
CA LEU A 809 29.31 1.36 31.58
C LEU A 809 28.72 1.34 32.99
N ARG A 810 27.98 0.27 33.35
CA ARG A 810 27.37 0.12 34.69
C ARG A 810 28.40 -0.15 35.79
N ILE A 811 29.49 -0.86 35.48
CA ILE A 811 30.55 -1.17 36.46
C ILE A 811 31.30 0.09 36.91
N ASN A 812 31.34 1.15 36.09
CA ASN A 812 32.02 2.41 36.39
C ASN A 812 31.08 3.55 36.87
N GLY A 813 29.86 3.23 37.29
CA GLY A 813 29.00 4.15 38.05
C GLY A 813 28.09 5.06 37.24
N VAL A 814 27.92 4.84 35.93
CA VAL A 814 26.89 5.51 35.14
C VAL A 814 25.62 4.65 35.16
N GLU A 815 24.63 5.04 35.97
CA GLU A 815 23.32 4.39 35.98
C GLU A 815 22.46 4.92 34.82
N ALA A 816 21.97 4.02 33.95
CA ALA A 816 20.99 4.37 32.93
C ALA A 816 19.70 4.83 33.61
N ALA A 817 19.19 5.99 33.21
CA ALA A 817 17.93 6.56 33.69
C ALA A 817 16.77 5.58 33.45
N THR A 818 16.44 4.79 34.46
CA THR A 818 15.18 4.07 34.51
C THR A 818 14.12 5.10 34.88
N GLY A 819 13.27 5.42 33.90
CA GLY A 819 12.23 6.43 34.08
C GLY A 819 11.29 6.05 35.21
N ASP A 820 11.38 6.79 36.33
CA ASP A 820 10.27 7.42 37.05
C ASP A 820 10.82 8.19 38.27
N THR A 821 11.26 9.44 38.10
CA THR A 821 11.34 10.46 39.18
C THR A 821 11.55 11.86 38.60
N ASP A 822 10.60 12.77 38.87
CA ASP A 822 10.75 14.23 38.77
C ASP A 822 11.79 14.70 39.81
N ASP A 823 12.89 15.33 39.36
CA ASP A 823 13.49 16.49 40.04
C ASP A 823 14.50 17.18 39.10
N GLU A 824 14.44 18.52 39.07
CA GLU A 824 15.35 19.39 38.34
C GLU A 824 16.73 19.40 39.03
N SER A 825 17.80 18.97 38.34
CA SER A 825 19.17 19.27 38.76
C SER A 825 20.17 19.32 37.60
N GLU A 826 21.09 20.26 37.73
CA GLU A 826 22.09 20.77 36.79
C GLU A 826 23.05 19.71 36.24
N GLU A 827 23.42 19.84 34.96
CA GLU A 827 24.40 19.03 34.25
C GLU A 827 25.82 19.20 34.85
N GLU A 828 26.34 18.17 35.53
CA GLU A 828 27.77 18.07 35.91
C GLU A 828 28.59 17.49 34.73
N LEU A 829 29.62 18.23 34.32
CA LEU A 829 30.59 17.88 33.28
C LEU A 829 31.52 16.73 33.76
N MET A 830 31.65 15.68 32.95
CA MET A 830 32.49 14.49 33.20
C MET A 830 33.98 14.79 33.02
N ASP A 831 34.86 14.22 33.86
CA ASP A 831 36.32 14.46 33.92
C ASP A 831 37.12 13.52 32.99
N ASP A 832 38.16 14.06 32.34
CA ASP A 832 38.94 13.47 31.24
C ASP A 832 39.65 12.14 31.62
N GLU A 833 39.98 11.95 32.89
CA GLU A 833 40.64 10.73 33.38
C GLU A 833 39.70 9.50 33.36
N GLN A 834 38.38 9.72 33.37
CA GLN A 834 37.38 8.65 33.21
C GLN A 834 37.16 8.25 31.74
N MET A 835 37.45 9.14 30.78
CA MET A 835 37.30 8.86 29.34
C MET A 835 38.42 7.92 28.83
N LEU A 836 39.64 8.10 29.34
CA LEU A 836 40.81 7.28 29.00
C LEU A 836 40.69 5.80 29.44
N ALA A 837 40.00 5.53 30.54
CA ALA A 837 39.80 4.17 31.05
C ALA A 837 38.75 3.37 30.24
N ILE A 838 37.86 4.05 29.51
CA ILE A 838 36.82 3.44 28.66
C ILE A 838 37.42 2.95 27.32
N ASP A 839 38.36 3.72 26.76
CA ASP A 839 39.02 3.39 25.48
C ASP A 839 39.88 2.13 25.54
N GLU A 840 40.58 1.87 26.65
CA GLU A 840 41.44 0.69 26.78
C GLU A 840 40.61 -0.62 26.78
N GLN A 841 39.38 -0.58 27.29
CA GLN A 841 38.46 -1.73 27.27
C GLN A 841 37.74 -1.90 25.93
N LEU A 842 37.40 -0.80 25.24
CA LEU A 842 36.90 -0.84 23.85
C LEU A 842 37.95 -1.47 22.93
N ALA A 843 39.22 -1.09 23.05
CA ALA A 843 40.31 -1.67 22.27
C ALA A 843 40.55 -3.17 22.55
N ALA A 844 40.22 -3.67 23.75
CA ALA A 844 40.26 -5.10 24.05
C ALA A 844 39.09 -5.86 23.42
N ALA A 845 37.89 -5.27 23.38
CA ALA A 845 36.72 -5.82 22.69
C ALA A 845 36.92 -5.86 21.17
N PHE A 846 37.55 -4.83 20.58
CA PHE A 846 37.89 -4.83 19.15
C PHE A 846 38.97 -5.85 18.76
N ARG A 847 39.92 -6.15 19.67
CA ARG A 847 40.95 -7.19 19.44
C ARG A 847 40.41 -8.63 19.46
N ALA A 848 39.31 -8.89 20.17
CA ALA A 848 38.63 -10.19 20.12
C ALA A 848 37.90 -10.42 18.78
N ARG A 849 37.40 -9.34 18.16
CA ARG A 849 36.71 -9.38 16.85
C ARG A 849 37.63 -9.68 15.68
N THR A 850 38.93 -9.37 15.76
CA THR A 850 39.89 -9.72 14.71
C THR A 850 40.13 -11.24 14.61
N THR A 851 39.94 -11.98 15.70
CA THR A 851 39.94 -13.45 15.69
C THR A 851 38.62 -14.05 15.20
N ASP A 852 37.47 -13.41 15.47
CA ASP A 852 36.15 -13.85 14.97
C ASP A 852 35.94 -13.55 13.47
N ARG A 853 36.63 -12.55 12.92
CA ARG A 853 36.57 -12.22 11.47
C ARG A 853 37.02 -13.38 10.56
N LYS A 854 37.86 -14.30 11.07
CA LYS A 854 38.23 -15.55 10.37
C LYS A 854 37.12 -16.61 10.39
N LEU A 855 36.27 -16.66 11.43
CA LEU A 855 35.06 -17.51 11.42
C LEU A 855 33.90 -16.86 10.66
N GLY A 856 33.83 -15.52 10.61
CA GLY A 856 32.83 -14.77 9.84
C GLY A 856 32.98 -14.95 8.33
N LYS A 857 34.21 -14.92 7.80
CA LYS A 857 34.49 -15.16 6.36
C LYS A 857 33.96 -16.53 5.90
N ASP A 858 34.15 -17.58 6.71
CA ASP A 858 33.61 -18.94 6.47
C ASP A 858 32.06 -18.97 6.41
N ILE A 859 31.39 -18.15 7.23
CA ILE A 859 29.92 -18.07 7.27
C ILE A 859 29.39 -17.30 6.06
N ASP A 860 30.05 -16.21 5.67
CA ASP A 860 29.66 -15.38 4.54
C ASP A 860 29.79 -16.13 3.20
N ALA A 861 30.88 -16.89 3.01
CA ALA A 861 31.06 -17.76 1.83
C ALA A 861 29.96 -18.84 1.74
N GLN A 862 29.60 -19.46 2.87
CA GLN A 862 28.52 -20.44 2.91
C GLN A 862 27.14 -19.81 2.62
N ARG A 863 26.89 -18.59 3.09
CA ARG A 863 25.67 -17.82 2.78
C ARG A 863 25.60 -17.52 1.29
N GLU A 864 26.67 -17.01 0.69
CA GLU A 864 26.71 -16.70 -0.74
C GLU A 864 26.52 -17.95 -1.60
N ALA A 865 27.16 -19.08 -1.25
CA ALA A 865 26.91 -20.36 -1.90
C ALA A 865 25.43 -20.80 -1.81
N THR A 866 24.77 -20.53 -0.69
CA THR A 866 23.33 -20.82 -0.51
C THR A 866 22.47 -19.89 -1.37
N HIS A 867 22.81 -18.60 -1.45
CA HIS A 867 22.12 -17.64 -2.31
C HIS A 867 22.32 -17.97 -3.80
N PHE A 868 23.51 -18.39 -4.21
CA PHE A 868 23.79 -18.87 -5.57
C PHE A 868 22.92 -20.09 -5.91
N LYS A 869 22.88 -21.12 -5.06
CA LYS A 869 21.98 -22.28 -5.28
C LYS A 869 20.52 -21.87 -5.36
N ASN A 870 20.08 -20.89 -4.56
CA ASN A 870 18.74 -20.32 -4.67
C ASN A 870 18.51 -19.64 -6.03
N ARG A 871 19.48 -18.88 -6.56
CA ARG A 871 19.42 -18.30 -7.91
C ARG A 871 19.35 -19.39 -8.99
N VAL A 872 20.12 -20.47 -8.85
CA VAL A 872 20.05 -21.63 -9.78
C VAL A 872 18.67 -22.31 -9.73
N LEU A 873 18.04 -22.40 -8.55
CA LEU A 873 16.66 -22.87 -8.44
C LEU A 873 15.63 -21.98 -9.17
N ASP A 874 15.92 -20.70 -9.43
CA ASP A 874 15.06 -19.87 -10.27
C ASP A 874 15.07 -20.35 -11.73
N LEU A 875 16.22 -20.81 -12.24
CA LEU A 875 16.29 -21.45 -13.56
C LEU A 875 15.42 -22.71 -13.60
N VAL A 876 15.47 -23.53 -12.54
CA VAL A 876 14.62 -24.73 -12.41
C VAL A 876 13.13 -24.35 -12.40
N ASP A 877 12.74 -23.31 -11.66
CA ASP A 877 11.35 -22.85 -11.63
C ASP A 877 10.90 -22.31 -13.01
N ILE A 878 11.74 -21.51 -13.67
CA ILE A 878 11.49 -20.97 -15.02
C ILE A 878 11.29 -22.11 -16.02
N PHE A 879 12.17 -23.12 -16.00
CA PHE A 879 12.08 -24.26 -16.91
C PHE A 879 10.76 -25.02 -16.73
N ILE A 880 10.43 -25.44 -15.51
CA ILE A 880 9.21 -26.24 -15.28
C ILE A 880 7.96 -25.40 -15.60
N LYS A 881 7.96 -24.11 -15.28
CA LYS A 881 6.83 -23.20 -15.54
C LYS A 881 6.59 -23.00 -17.04
N LYS A 882 7.65 -22.85 -17.83
CA LYS A 882 7.55 -22.56 -19.27
C LYS A 882 7.45 -23.82 -20.13
N GLN A 883 8.03 -24.92 -19.68
CA GLN A 883 8.15 -26.19 -20.41
C GLN A 883 7.39 -27.34 -19.72
N VAL A 884 6.16 -27.09 -19.27
CA VAL A 884 5.35 -28.07 -18.50
C VAL A 884 5.16 -29.40 -19.23
N THR A 885 5.10 -29.38 -20.57
CA THR A 885 4.91 -30.58 -21.41
C THR A 885 6.21 -31.31 -21.77
N ASN A 886 7.37 -30.80 -21.37
CA ASN A 886 8.67 -31.37 -21.70
C ASN A 886 9.00 -32.55 -20.76
N PRO A 887 9.36 -33.75 -21.30
CA PRO A 887 9.65 -34.93 -20.48
C PRO A 887 10.83 -34.74 -19.52
N LEU A 888 11.76 -33.81 -19.81
CA LEU A 888 12.91 -33.50 -18.95
C LEU A 888 12.50 -32.96 -17.57
N ALA A 889 11.28 -32.43 -17.42
CA ALA A 889 10.77 -32.00 -16.11
C ALA A 889 10.75 -33.14 -15.07
N LEU A 890 10.67 -34.40 -15.50
CA LEU A 890 10.72 -35.55 -14.60
C LEU A 890 12.11 -35.78 -14.00
N ARG A 891 13.17 -35.41 -14.72
CA ARG A 891 14.56 -35.56 -14.26
C ARG A 891 14.87 -34.69 -13.05
N LEU A 892 14.13 -33.58 -12.89
CA LEU A 892 14.29 -32.64 -11.78
C LEU A 892 13.64 -33.13 -10.46
N ILE A 893 12.75 -34.13 -10.51
CA ILE A 893 11.98 -34.54 -9.32
C ILE A 893 12.86 -35.19 -8.25
N LEU A 894 13.74 -36.12 -8.63
CA LEU A 894 14.59 -36.82 -7.66
C LEU A 894 15.69 -35.91 -7.08
N PRO A 895 16.43 -35.13 -7.88
CA PRO A 895 17.44 -34.21 -7.35
C PRO A 895 16.85 -33.18 -6.39
N LEU A 896 15.69 -32.58 -6.71
CA LEU A 896 15.02 -31.65 -5.78
C LEU A 896 14.51 -32.36 -4.52
N ALA A 897 14.05 -33.61 -4.64
CA ALA A 897 13.66 -34.41 -3.48
C ALA A 897 14.87 -34.76 -2.60
N ASP A 898 16.03 -35.06 -3.20
CA ASP A 898 17.29 -35.31 -2.48
C ASP A 898 17.78 -34.03 -1.80
N LEU A 899 17.69 -32.89 -2.47
CA LEU A 899 17.99 -31.59 -1.89
C LEU A 899 17.17 -31.38 -0.61
N ILE A 900 15.83 -31.47 -0.70
CA ILE A 900 14.93 -31.32 0.46
C ILE A 900 15.24 -32.29 1.62
N VAL A 901 15.70 -33.52 1.32
CA VAL A 901 15.99 -34.53 2.35
C VAL A 901 17.37 -34.34 2.97
N ASN A 902 18.35 -33.87 2.21
CA ASN A 902 19.76 -33.83 2.60
C ASN A 902 20.25 -32.45 3.07
N THR A 903 19.45 -31.39 2.85
CA THR A 903 19.74 -30.03 3.35
C THR A 903 19.77 -30.00 4.88
N GLY A 904 20.82 -29.38 5.44
CA GLY A 904 20.99 -29.16 6.88
C GLY A 904 20.12 -28.01 7.43
N PRO A 905 20.19 -27.72 8.74
CA PRO A 905 19.48 -26.58 9.32
C PRO A 905 19.92 -25.24 8.71
N ASP A 906 21.19 -25.13 8.32
CA ASP A 906 21.81 -23.88 7.86
C ASP A 906 21.38 -23.48 6.43
N GLU A 907 20.90 -24.42 5.62
CA GLU A 907 20.47 -24.19 4.23
C GLU A 907 18.94 -24.30 4.10
N LYS A 908 18.17 -24.11 5.19
CA LYS A 908 16.73 -24.36 5.21
C LYS A 908 15.94 -23.61 4.12
N GLN A 909 16.33 -22.37 3.81
CA GLN A 909 15.72 -21.57 2.73
C GLN A 909 15.78 -22.29 1.38
N LEU A 910 16.87 -23.01 1.09
CA LEU A 910 17.06 -23.78 -0.14
C LEU A 910 16.07 -24.95 -0.22
N ALA A 911 15.90 -25.70 0.88
CA ALA A 911 14.92 -26.77 0.97
C ALA A 911 13.47 -26.26 0.88
N ASP A 912 13.19 -25.09 1.47
CA ASP A 912 11.87 -24.46 1.41
C ASP A 912 11.54 -24.02 -0.03
N LYS A 913 12.50 -23.43 -0.76
CA LYS A 913 12.35 -23.06 -2.18
C LYS A 913 12.14 -24.29 -3.07
N ALA A 914 12.97 -25.33 -2.93
CA ALA A 914 12.81 -26.59 -3.65
C ALA A 914 11.44 -27.26 -3.36
N THR A 915 11.01 -27.24 -2.09
CA THR A 915 9.69 -27.71 -1.67
C THR A 915 8.58 -26.91 -2.34
N GLY A 916 8.72 -25.58 -2.39
CA GLY A 916 7.82 -24.67 -3.10
C GLY A 916 7.68 -25.00 -4.58
N ILE A 917 8.80 -25.24 -5.27
CA ILE A 917 8.83 -25.61 -6.70
C ILE A 917 8.10 -26.95 -6.92
N LEU A 918 8.45 -28.01 -6.17
CA LEU A 918 7.81 -29.32 -6.31
C LEU A 918 6.30 -29.26 -6.00
N ARG A 919 5.87 -28.55 -4.96
CA ARG A 919 4.44 -28.45 -4.62
C ARG A 919 3.65 -27.62 -5.61
N SER A 920 4.20 -26.50 -6.07
CA SER A 920 3.49 -25.54 -6.91
C SER A 920 3.50 -25.92 -8.39
N ARG A 921 4.64 -26.39 -8.92
CA ARG A 921 4.80 -26.71 -10.34
C ARG A 921 4.47 -28.15 -10.66
N ILE A 922 4.90 -29.11 -9.84
CA ILE A 922 4.66 -30.55 -10.06
C ILE A 922 3.36 -31.00 -9.39
N GLY A 923 3.20 -30.76 -8.08
CA GLY A 923 2.06 -31.23 -7.29
C GLY A 923 0.69 -30.67 -7.73
N LYS A 924 0.66 -29.51 -8.38
CA LYS A 924 -0.55 -28.84 -8.90
C LYS A 924 -0.61 -28.80 -10.44
N ALA A 925 0.27 -29.53 -11.14
CA ALA A 925 0.31 -29.54 -12.59
C ALA A 925 -1.02 -30.01 -13.21
N LYS A 926 -1.57 -29.18 -14.12
CA LYS A 926 -2.78 -29.52 -14.89
C LYS A 926 -2.41 -30.32 -16.13
N GLU A 927 -1.45 -29.81 -16.88
CA GLU A 927 -0.86 -30.41 -18.07
C GLU A 927 0.15 -31.50 -17.70
N LEU A 928 0.37 -32.44 -18.62
CA LEU A 928 1.26 -33.59 -18.42
C LEU A 928 2.36 -33.59 -19.48
N PRO A 929 3.58 -34.02 -19.14
CA PRO A 929 4.64 -34.19 -20.12
C PRO A 929 4.27 -35.22 -21.21
N SER A 930 4.66 -34.91 -22.44
CA SER A 930 4.50 -35.81 -23.60
C SER A 930 5.83 -36.50 -23.92
N GLY A 931 5.79 -37.70 -24.51
CA GLY A 931 7.02 -38.43 -24.88
C GLY A 931 7.85 -38.97 -23.70
N VAL A 932 7.26 -39.10 -22.51
CA VAL A 932 7.94 -39.64 -21.32
C VAL A 932 8.31 -41.11 -21.50
N ASP A 933 9.55 -41.49 -21.13
CA ASP A 933 9.95 -42.88 -20.96
C ASP A 933 9.24 -43.52 -19.75
N LYS A 934 8.42 -44.53 -20.04
CA LYS A 934 7.64 -45.33 -19.09
C LYS A 934 8.53 -45.99 -18.04
N ALA A 935 9.67 -46.53 -18.45
CA ALA A 935 10.57 -47.25 -17.55
C ALA A 935 11.22 -46.29 -16.56
N TYR A 936 11.70 -45.14 -17.05
CA TYR A 936 12.25 -44.09 -16.22
C TYR A 936 11.21 -43.52 -15.24
N ALA A 937 10.01 -43.18 -15.69
CA ALA A 937 8.94 -42.67 -14.81
C ALA A 937 8.55 -43.68 -13.71
N ALA A 938 8.53 -44.98 -14.04
CA ALA A 938 8.31 -46.04 -13.05
C ALA A 938 9.45 -46.14 -12.03
N GLN A 939 10.70 -46.03 -12.47
CA GLN A 939 11.88 -46.02 -11.60
C GLN A 939 11.88 -44.81 -10.66
N VAL A 940 11.55 -43.62 -11.16
CA VAL A 940 11.42 -42.39 -10.36
C VAL A 940 10.33 -42.57 -9.28
N LEU A 941 9.18 -43.16 -9.63
CA LEU A 941 8.13 -43.46 -8.67
C LEU A 941 8.58 -44.44 -7.58
N GLU A 942 9.26 -45.53 -7.97
CA GLU A 942 9.77 -46.53 -7.04
C GLU A 942 10.78 -45.90 -6.04
N GLU A 943 11.67 -45.04 -6.51
CA GLU A 943 12.64 -44.36 -5.65
C GLU A 943 11.98 -43.32 -4.73
N LEU A 944 10.98 -42.56 -5.20
CA LEU A 944 10.21 -41.67 -4.32
C LEU A 944 9.53 -42.43 -3.18
N HIS A 945 8.95 -43.59 -3.46
CA HIS A 945 8.36 -44.45 -2.43
C HIS A 945 9.41 -45.03 -1.48
N SER A 946 10.60 -45.38 -2.00
CA SER A 946 11.77 -45.75 -1.18
C SER A 946 12.14 -44.66 -0.19
N ARG A 947 12.25 -43.40 -0.63
CA ARG A 947 12.52 -42.22 0.21
C ARG A 947 11.38 -41.94 1.21
N ALA A 948 10.13 -42.01 0.76
CA ALA A 948 8.94 -41.79 1.61
C ALA A 948 8.88 -42.79 2.79
N ARG A 949 9.35 -44.03 2.61
CA ARG A 949 9.43 -45.04 3.68
C ARG A 949 10.51 -44.73 4.74
N ARG A 950 11.46 -43.83 4.44
CA ARG A 950 12.61 -43.50 5.28
C ARG A 950 12.53 -42.11 5.93
N THR A 951 11.83 -41.16 5.32
CA THR A 951 11.80 -39.76 5.80
C THR A 951 11.07 -39.59 7.14
N PRO A 952 11.68 -38.95 8.16
CA PRO A 952 11.02 -38.67 9.43
C PRO A 952 10.13 -37.41 9.39
N SER A 953 10.32 -36.51 8.41
CA SER A 953 9.58 -35.25 8.32
C SER A 953 8.22 -35.45 7.66
N SER A 954 7.15 -35.04 8.35
CA SER A 954 5.79 -35.09 7.80
C SER A 954 5.59 -34.12 6.65
N ASP A 955 6.32 -33.02 6.61
CA ASP A 955 6.22 -32.03 5.54
C ASP A 955 6.89 -32.55 4.26
N VAL A 956 8.09 -33.13 4.39
CA VAL A 956 8.78 -33.80 3.28
C VAL A 956 7.95 -34.96 2.74
N LEU A 957 7.36 -35.79 3.62
CA LEU A 957 6.46 -36.87 3.21
C LEU A 957 5.26 -36.35 2.38
N ALA A 958 4.68 -35.21 2.75
CA ALA A 958 3.59 -34.60 1.99
C ALA A 958 4.04 -34.13 0.60
N THR A 959 5.25 -33.59 0.47
CA THR A 959 5.85 -33.21 -0.82
C THR A 959 6.11 -34.42 -1.70
N LEU A 960 6.77 -35.46 -1.18
CA LEU A 960 7.02 -36.71 -1.91
C LEU A 960 5.71 -37.39 -2.34
N SER A 961 4.67 -37.31 -1.50
CA SER A 961 3.34 -37.81 -1.83
C SER A 961 2.74 -37.07 -3.03
N GLN A 962 2.87 -35.75 -3.10
CA GLN A 962 2.39 -34.96 -4.24
C GLN A 962 3.11 -35.31 -5.54
N CYS A 963 4.44 -35.45 -5.50
CA CYS A 963 5.23 -35.91 -6.64
C CYS A 963 4.83 -37.33 -7.08
N SER A 964 4.57 -38.23 -6.12
CA SER A 964 4.12 -39.60 -6.41
C SER A 964 2.76 -39.63 -7.09
N TRP A 965 1.81 -38.75 -6.72
CA TRP A 965 0.53 -38.62 -7.42
C TRP A 965 0.69 -38.08 -8.83
N PHE A 966 1.56 -37.08 -9.02
CA PHE A 966 1.85 -36.56 -10.35
C PHE A 966 2.40 -37.65 -11.27
N LEU A 967 3.39 -38.42 -10.83
CA LEU A 967 3.93 -39.56 -11.60
C LEU A 967 2.89 -40.66 -11.83
N SER A 968 2.04 -40.93 -10.84
CA SER A 968 0.91 -41.86 -11.00
C SER A 968 -0.04 -41.37 -12.10
N LYS A 969 -0.30 -40.06 -12.17
CA LYS A 969 -1.10 -39.43 -13.24
C LYS A 969 -0.43 -39.57 -14.61
N VAL A 970 0.88 -39.34 -14.69
CA VAL A 970 1.68 -39.49 -15.92
C VAL A 970 1.64 -40.93 -16.44
N LEU A 971 1.94 -41.91 -15.57
CA LEU A 971 1.93 -43.33 -15.92
C LEU A 971 0.52 -43.84 -16.28
N GLN A 972 -0.51 -43.41 -15.55
CA GLN A 972 -1.91 -43.73 -15.85
C GLN A 972 -2.33 -43.21 -17.23
N HIS A 973 -1.91 -41.99 -17.61
CA HIS A 973 -2.21 -41.43 -18.93
C HIS A 973 -1.52 -42.21 -20.08
N GLN A 974 -0.52 -43.03 -19.77
CA GLN A 974 0.15 -43.89 -20.73
C GLN A 974 -0.27 -45.37 -20.65
N ASP A 975 -1.39 -45.64 -19.96
CA ASP A 975 -1.95 -46.97 -19.70
C ASP A 975 -0.99 -47.92 -18.95
N VAL A 976 -0.11 -47.38 -18.09
CA VAL A 976 0.84 -48.15 -17.26
C VAL A 976 0.43 -48.07 -15.79
N THR A 977 -0.22 -49.11 -15.27
CA THR A 977 -0.73 -49.13 -13.88
C THR A 977 0.03 -50.03 -12.92
N GLU A 978 0.65 -51.12 -13.40
CA GLU A 978 1.30 -52.11 -12.52
C GLU A 978 2.44 -51.54 -11.67
N PRO A 979 3.36 -50.70 -12.18
CA PRO A 979 4.39 -50.07 -11.35
C PRO A 979 3.81 -49.20 -10.23
N ILE A 980 2.69 -48.51 -10.48
CA ILE A 980 1.97 -47.72 -9.48
C ILE A 980 1.45 -48.64 -8.38
N LEU A 981 0.75 -49.72 -8.77
CA LEU A 981 0.21 -50.70 -7.84
C LEU A 981 1.32 -51.34 -6.99
N LYS A 982 2.44 -51.75 -7.61
CA LYS A 982 3.60 -52.31 -6.92
C LYS A 982 4.14 -51.36 -5.85
N ALA A 983 4.40 -50.09 -6.21
CA ALA A 983 4.98 -49.11 -5.29
C ALA A 983 4.07 -48.84 -4.08
N TYR A 984 2.76 -48.67 -4.30
CA TYR A 984 1.80 -48.48 -3.21
C TYR A 984 1.55 -49.75 -2.39
N ARG A 985 1.55 -50.94 -3.00
CA ARG A 985 1.41 -52.23 -2.31
C ARG A 985 2.54 -52.46 -1.32
N GLU A 986 3.79 -52.30 -1.76
CA GLU A 986 4.96 -52.43 -0.88
C GLU A 986 4.95 -51.39 0.24
N SER A 987 4.56 -50.14 -0.09
CA SER A 987 4.43 -49.07 0.91
C SER A 987 3.34 -49.37 1.93
N LEU A 988 2.20 -49.92 1.50
CA LEU A 988 1.10 -50.34 2.36
C LEU A 988 1.54 -51.46 3.31
N LEU A 989 2.28 -52.45 2.78
CA LEU A 989 2.83 -53.54 3.60
C LEU A 989 3.80 -53.02 4.67
N ASP A 990 4.73 -52.12 4.33
CA ASP A 990 5.62 -51.48 5.33
C ASP A 990 4.80 -50.71 6.39
N PHE A 991 3.81 -49.93 5.94
CA PHE A 991 2.94 -49.12 6.80
C PHE A 991 2.18 -49.96 7.85
N VAL A 992 1.59 -51.09 7.44
CA VAL A 992 0.80 -51.94 8.35
C VAL A 992 1.64 -52.87 9.20
N SER A 993 2.70 -53.46 8.65
CA SER A 993 3.45 -54.53 9.32
C SER A 993 4.62 -54.03 10.18
N ARG A 994 5.19 -52.85 9.88
CA ARG A 994 6.37 -52.33 10.60
C ARG A 994 5.98 -51.27 11.64
N LYS A 995 6.27 -51.54 12.91
CA LYS A 995 6.02 -50.61 14.03
C LYS A 995 6.73 -49.25 13.85
N ALA A 996 7.92 -49.25 13.26
CA ALA A 996 8.74 -48.07 12.99
C ALA A 996 8.58 -47.53 11.54
N SER A 997 7.47 -47.82 10.86
CA SER A 997 7.19 -47.21 9.54
C SER A 997 6.98 -45.71 9.68
N LYS A 998 7.61 -44.94 8.78
CA LYS A 998 7.50 -43.48 8.73
C LYS A 998 6.29 -42.99 7.95
N LEU A 999 5.62 -43.89 7.22
CA LEU A 999 4.40 -43.57 6.47
C LEU A 999 3.21 -43.30 7.41
N ASN A 1000 2.30 -42.45 6.94
CA ASN A 1000 1.06 -42.12 7.62
C ASN A 1000 -0.17 -42.50 6.76
N GLY A 1001 -1.36 -42.57 7.38
CA GLY A 1001 -2.57 -42.96 6.66
C GLY A 1001 -3.01 -41.96 5.59
N VAL A 1002 -2.60 -40.69 5.70
CA VAL A 1002 -2.95 -39.63 4.75
C VAL A 1002 -2.31 -39.88 3.39
N PHE A 1003 -1.05 -40.35 3.37
CA PHE A 1003 -0.32 -40.74 2.15
C PHE A 1003 -1.14 -41.65 1.22
N PHE A 1004 -1.78 -42.68 1.79
CA PHE A 1004 -2.62 -43.62 1.04
C PHE A 1004 -4.01 -43.05 0.73
N GLN A 1005 -4.63 -42.35 1.69
CA GLN A 1005 -5.95 -41.78 1.48
C GLN A 1005 -5.96 -40.77 0.32
N ASP A 1006 -4.90 -39.99 0.17
CA ASP A 1006 -4.82 -39.02 -0.91
C ASP A 1006 -4.59 -39.66 -2.28
N PHE A 1007 -3.77 -40.72 -2.35
CA PHE A 1007 -3.67 -41.54 -3.57
C PHE A 1007 -5.03 -42.10 -3.97
N VAL A 1008 -5.74 -42.71 -3.02
CA VAL A 1008 -7.09 -43.26 -3.26
C VAL A 1008 -8.08 -42.19 -3.71
N ARG A 1009 -8.03 -40.98 -3.15
CA ARG A 1009 -8.93 -39.87 -3.53
C ARG A 1009 -8.67 -39.34 -4.94
N ARG A 1010 -7.41 -39.34 -5.38
CA ARG A 1010 -6.98 -38.73 -6.66
C ARG A 1010 -6.95 -39.74 -7.81
N HIS A 1011 -6.58 -40.98 -7.53
CA HIS A 1011 -6.40 -42.06 -8.51
C HIS A 1011 -7.28 -43.27 -8.18
N THR A 1012 -8.57 -43.02 -7.93
CA THR A 1012 -9.51 -44.04 -7.45
C THR A 1012 -9.56 -45.29 -8.33
N ASP A 1013 -9.53 -45.13 -9.66
CA ASP A 1013 -9.62 -46.23 -10.61
C ASP A 1013 -8.38 -47.14 -10.55
N VAL A 1014 -7.18 -46.56 -10.46
CA VAL A 1014 -5.94 -47.31 -10.27
C VAL A 1014 -5.91 -47.93 -8.88
N ALA A 1015 -6.30 -47.19 -7.84
CA ALA A 1015 -6.33 -47.67 -6.46
C ALA A 1015 -7.29 -48.86 -6.26
N TRP A 1016 -8.30 -49.05 -7.11
CA TRP A 1016 -9.16 -50.23 -7.11
C TRP A 1016 -8.39 -51.55 -7.35
N GLY A 1017 -7.24 -51.47 -8.04
CA GLY A 1017 -6.30 -52.59 -8.18
C GLY A 1017 -5.69 -53.06 -6.86
N LEU A 1018 -5.72 -52.24 -5.80
CA LEU A 1018 -5.23 -52.58 -4.45
C LEU A 1018 -6.33 -53.08 -3.51
N ARG A 1019 -7.56 -53.32 -3.99
CA ARG A 1019 -8.70 -53.68 -3.13
C ARG A 1019 -8.46 -54.94 -2.29
N ASP A 1020 -7.80 -55.94 -2.85
CA ASP A 1020 -7.51 -57.21 -2.17
C ASP A 1020 -6.40 -57.00 -1.14
N ASP A 1021 -5.33 -56.29 -1.52
CA ASP A 1021 -4.25 -55.88 -0.62
C ASP A 1021 -4.78 -55.07 0.59
N LEU A 1022 -5.68 -54.11 0.35
CA LEU A 1022 -6.32 -53.28 1.37
C LEU A 1022 -7.32 -54.07 2.24
N SER A 1023 -7.93 -55.13 1.71
CA SER A 1023 -8.84 -56.01 2.47
C SER A 1023 -8.07 -56.92 3.41
N GLU A 1024 -6.85 -57.33 3.04
CA GLU A 1024 -5.95 -58.12 3.89
C GLU A 1024 -5.15 -57.26 4.89
N ALA A 1025 -4.90 -55.99 4.55
CA ALA A 1025 -4.06 -55.08 5.33
C ALA A 1025 -4.43 -54.98 6.84
N PRO A 1026 -5.72 -54.93 7.26
CA PRO A 1026 -6.08 -54.93 8.67
C PRO A 1026 -5.65 -56.20 9.43
N GLY A 1027 -5.56 -57.35 8.76
CA GLY A 1027 -5.09 -58.61 9.36
C GLY A 1027 -3.58 -58.67 9.52
N LYS A 1028 -2.83 -57.90 8.72
CA LYS A 1028 -1.36 -57.80 8.77
C LYS A 1028 -0.87 -56.65 9.67
N ALA A 1029 -1.79 -55.92 10.31
CA ALA A 1029 -1.47 -54.74 11.09
C ALA A 1029 -0.75 -55.08 12.42
N VAL A 1030 0.39 -54.42 12.65
CA VAL A 1030 1.25 -54.63 13.84
C VAL A 1030 0.61 -54.18 15.16
N ASN A 1031 -0.38 -53.29 15.10
CA ASN A 1031 -1.12 -52.80 16.26
C ASN A 1031 -2.53 -52.33 15.88
N VAL A 1032 -3.38 -52.14 16.90
CA VAL A 1032 -4.78 -51.70 16.74
C VAL A 1032 -4.89 -50.36 16.01
N TYR A 1033 -3.96 -49.44 16.24
CA TYR A 1033 -3.97 -48.14 15.58
C TYR A 1033 -3.80 -48.28 14.06
N ARG A 1034 -2.80 -49.05 13.59
CA ARG A 1034 -2.59 -49.36 12.17
C ARG A 1034 -3.76 -50.15 11.59
N GLN A 1035 -4.34 -51.07 12.36
CA GLN A 1035 -5.52 -51.83 11.95
C GLN A 1035 -6.72 -50.91 11.65
N VAL A 1036 -7.01 -49.95 12.54
CA VAL A 1036 -8.07 -48.96 12.33
C VAL A 1036 -7.76 -48.08 11.12
N GLN A 1037 -6.51 -47.63 10.94
CA GLN A 1037 -6.11 -46.84 9.77
C GLN A 1037 -6.28 -47.61 8.45
N ALA A 1038 -5.95 -48.90 8.41
CA ALA A 1038 -6.14 -49.75 7.23
C ALA A 1038 -7.62 -49.83 6.83
N TYR A 1039 -8.53 -50.01 7.80
CA TYR A 1039 -9.97 -49.95 7.56
C TYR A 1039 -10.44 -48.59 7.04
N GLN A 1040 -9.86 -47.48 7.53
CA GLN A 1040 -10.18 -46.13 7.05
C GLN A 1040 -9.72 -45.88 5.61
N ILE A 1041 -8.56 -46.41 5.21
CA ILE A 1041 -8.07 -46.31 3.81
C ILE A 1041 -9.00 -47.10 2.88
N LEU A 1042 -9.33 -48.34 3.24
CA LEU A 1042 -10.27 -49.17 2.46
C LEU A 1042 -11.67 -48.53 2.38
N ASN A 1043 -12.17 -47.97 3.49
CA ASN A 1043 -13.43 -47.21 3.48
C ASN A 1043 -13.37 -45.99 2.55
N THR A 1044 -12.22 -45.33 2.46
CA THR A 1044 -12.04 -44.20 1.52
C THR A 1044 -12.17 -44.67 0.08
N LEU A 1045 -11.59 -45.82 -0.28
CA LEU A 1045 -11.69 -46.42 -1.61
C LEU A 1045 -13.13 -46.75 -1.96
N ILE A 1046 -13.83 -47.49 -1.07
CA ILE A 1046 -15.21 -47.91 -1.28
C ILE A 1046 -16.17 -46.72 -1.46
N ASN A 1047 -15.92 -45.62 -0.76
CA ASN A 1047 -16.79 -44.44 -0.86
C ASN A 1047 -16.54 -43.57 -2.10
N ARG A 1048 -15.36 -43.67 -2.70
CA ARG A 1048 -14.96 -42.88 -3.87
C ARG A 1048 -15.14 -43.65 -5.18
N PHE A 1049 -15.04 -44.97 -5.14
CA PHE A 1049 -15.13 -45.80 -6.32
C PHE A 1049 -16.52 -45.71 -6.96
N SER A 1050 -16.56 -45.42 -8.25
CA SER A 1050 -17.80 -45.36 -9.03
C SER A 1050 -18.11 -46.75 -9.56
N VAL A 1051 -19.13 -47.40 -9.00
CA VAL A 1051 -19.49 -48.76 -9.38
C VAL A 1051 -20.15 -48.76 -10.75
N THR A 1052 -19.50 -49.42 -11.72
CA THR A 1052 -20.07 -49.76 -13.02
C THR A 1052 -20.67 -51.17 -12.97
N ASP A 1053 -21.53 -51.53 -13.95
CA ASP A 1053 -22.13 -52.86 -14.02
C ASP A 1053 -21.08 -53.98 -14.11
N GLU A 1054 -19.94 -53.71 -14.76
CA GLU A 1054 -18.82 -54.63 -14.90
C GLU A 1054 -18.13 -54.95 -13.57
N HIS A 1055 -17.91 -53.93 -12.72
CA HIS A 1055 -17.23 -54.09 -11.43
C HIS A 1055 -18.18 -54.36 -10.27
N ARG A 1056 -19.49 -54.43 -10.51
CA ARG A 1056 -20.50 -54.57 -9.47
C ARG A 1056 -20.29 -55.82 -8.61
N ASN A 1057 -20.03 -56.96 -9.24
CA ASN A 1057 -19.85 -58.23 -8.52
C ASN A 1057 -18.56 -58.22 -7.69
N ASP A 1058 -17.46 -57.69 -8.24
CA ASP A 1058 -16.18 -57.54 -7.52
C ASP A 1058 -16.31 -56.55 -6.35
N PHE A 1059 -17.08 -55.48 -6.52
CA PHE A 1059 -17.37 -54.51 -5.47
C PHE A 1059 -18.17 -55.15 -4.33
N LEU A 1060 -19.21 -55.92 -4.65
CA LEU A 1060 -20.00 -56.63 -3.64
C LEU A 1060 -19.18 -57.74 -2.94
N ALA A 1061 -18.28 -58.42 -3.66
CA ALA A 1061 -17.35 -59.37 -3.07
C ALA A 1061 -16.39 -58.70 -2.07
N CYS A 1062 -15.82 -57.55 -2.44
CA CYS A 1062 -14.98 -56.74 -1.57
C CYS A 1062 -15.73 -56.25 -0.32
N ILE A 1063 -16.98 -55.79 -0.47
CA ILE A 1063 -17.85 -55.43 0.67
C ILE A 1063 -18.12 -56.62 1.58
N SER A 1064 -18.39 -57.80 1.00
CA SER A 1064 -18.62 -59.02 1.77
C SER A 1064 -17.40 -59.40 2.61
N GLN A 1065 -16.22 -59.33 2.00
CA GLN A 1065 -14.97 -59.57 2.72
C GLN A 1065 -14.74 -58.54 3.83
N LEU A 1066 -14.95 -57.26 3.55
CA LEU A 1066 -14.84 -56.19 4.54
C LEU A 1066 -15.84 -56.34 5.69
N CYS A 1067 -17.09 -56.71 5.41
CA CYS A 1067 -18.10 -56.94 6.43
C CYS A 1067 -17.67 -58.06 7.38
N ARG A 1068 -17.20 -59.19 6.83
CA ARG A 1068 -16.70 -60.33 7.63
C ARG A 1068 -15.49 -59.95 8.48
N THR A 1069 -14.49 -59.28 7.90
CA THR A 1069 -13.28 -58.90 8.64
C THR A 1069 -13.58 -57.86 9.71
N LEU A 1070 -14.45 -56.89 9.42
CA LEU A 1070 -14.88 -55.87 10.37
C LEU A 1070 -15.67 -56.49 11.55
N HIS A 1071 -16.62 -57.37 11.26
CA HIS A 1071 -17.38 -58.09 12.29
C HIS A 1071 -16.45 -58.95 13.16
N ALA A 1072 -15.57 -59.75 12.54
CA ALA A 1072 -14.58 -60.56 13.25
C ALA A 1072 -13.66 -59.72 14.14
N THR A 1073 -13.20 -58.55 13.65
CA THR A 1073 -12.33 -57.64 14.42
C THR A 1073 -13.07 -57.06 15.63
N ILE A 1074 -14.31 -56.59 15.46
CA ILE A 1074 -15.11 -56.00 16.54
C ILE A 1074 -15.54 -57.08 17.55
N SER A 1075 -15.88 -58.29 17.08
CA SER A 1075 -16.21 -59.42 17.96
C SER A 1075 -14.98 -59.85 18.77
N GLY A 1076 -13.82 -60.02 18.14
CA GLY A 1076 -12.57 -60.36 18.84
C GLY A 1076 -12.10 -59.25 19.78
N ALA A 1077 -12.47 -57.99 19.51
CA ALA A 1077 -12.19 -56.90 20.44
C ALA A 1077 -12.91 -57.05 21.80
N CYS A 1078 -13.98 -57.84 21.87
CA CYS A 1078 -14.70 -58.15 23.11
C CYS A 1078 -13.90 -59.12 24.02
N ASP A 1079 -12.90 -59.83 23.49
CA ASP A 1079 -12.07 -60.74 24.27
C ASP A 1079 -11.17 -59.98 25.26
N PRO A 1080 -11.00 -60.47 26.50
CA PRO A 1080 -10.28 -59.77 27.55
C PRO A 1080 -8.80 -59.47 27.22
N SER A 1081 -8.19 -60.22 26.30
CA SER A 1081 -6.81 -60.05 25.82
C SER A 1081 -6.61 -58.95 24.76
N SER A 1082 -7.69 -58.42 24.18
CA SER A 1082 -7.64 -57.38 23.15
C SER A 1082 -7.19 -56.02 23.72
N THR A 1083 -6.50 -55.20 22.93
CA THR A 1083 -6.09 -53.82 23.32
C THR A 1083 -6.98 -52.72 22.74
N HIS A 1084 -8.13 -53.09 22.15
CA HIS A 1084 -9.05 -52.13 21.53
C HIS A 1084 -9.73 -51.21 22.55
N THR A 1085 -9.73 -49.90 22.27
CA THR A 1085 -10.45 -48.91 23.08
C THR A 1085 -11.87 -48.68 22.52
N PRO A 1086 -12.80 -48.11 23.33
CA PRO A 1086 -14.11 -47.70 22.83
C PRO A 1086 -14.03 -46.72 21.65
N ALA A 1087 -13.01 -45.86 21.61
CA ALA A 1087 -12.77 -44.95 20.50
C ALA A 1087 -12.40 -45.69 19.20
N ASN A 1088 -11.55 -46.73 19.29
CA ASN A 1088 -11.21 -47.56 18.13
C ASN A 1088 -12.44 -48.25 17.56
N LEU A 1089 -13.26 -48.87 18.43
CA LEU A 1089 -14.50 -49.53 18.01
C LEU A 1089 -15.50 -48.56 17.39
N LYS A 1090 -15.59 -47.33 17.91
CA LYS A 1090 -16.44 -46.29 17.33
C LYS A 1090 -16.03 -45.97 15.89
N GLU A 1091 -14.73 -45.86 15.60
CA GLU A 1091 -14.23 -45.62 14.25
C GLU A 1091 -14.50 -46.81 13.31
N LEU A 1092 -14.31 -48.04 13.77
CA LEU A 1092 -14.65 -49.25 13.00
C LEU A 1092 -16.16 -49.33 12.69
N LEU A 1093 -17.02 -49.02 13.65
CA LEU A 1093 -18.47 -48.98 13.44
C LEU A 1093 -18.91 -47.86 12.51
N LYS A 1094 -18.20 -46.72 12.48
CA LYS A 1094 -18.43 -45.67 11.46
C LYS A 1094 -18.11 -46.16 10.06
N VAL A 1095 -17.02 -46.92 9.90
CA VAL A 1095 -16.71 -47.61 8.63
C VAL A 1095 -17.87 -48.53 8.26
N GLY A 1096 -18.31 -49.40 9.17
CA GLY A 1096 -19.44 -50.31 8.94
C GLY A 1096 -20.73 -49.60 8.50
N LEU A 1097 -21.13 -48.52 9.20
CA LEU A 1097 -22.30 -47.71 8.84
C LEU A 1097 -22.18 -47.05 7.46
N THR A 1098 -20.96 -46.74 7.03
CA THR A 1098 -20.72 -46.11 5.73
C THR A 1098 -20.76 -47.15 4.63
N VAL A 1099 -20.12 -48.30 4.84
CA VAL A 1099 -20.08 -49.41 3.87
C VAL A 1099 -21.47 -50.02 3.68
N VAL A 1100 -22.30 -50.19 4.72
CA VAL A 1100 -23.67 -50.73 4.58
C VAL A 1100 -24.56 -49.81 3.73
N ARG A 1101 -24.33 -48.49 3.76
CA ARG A 1101 -25.03 -47.54 2.89
C ARG A 1101 -24.64 -47.73 1.43
N GLN A 1102 -23.34 -47.91 1.15
CA GLN A 1102 -22.87 -48.14 -0.21
C GLN A 1102 -23.33 -49.50 -0.73
N ALA A 1103 -23.25 -50.55 0.09
CA ALA A 1103 -23.81 -51.86 -0.22
C ALA A 1103 -25.29 -51.75 -0.61
N LYS A 1104 -26.11 -51.08 0.22
CA LYS A 1104 -27.55 -50.87 -0.03
C LYS A 1104 -27.83 -50.13 -1.35
N ARG A 1105 -26.95 -49.22 -1.78
CA ARG A 1105 -27.09 -48.50 -3.06
C ARG A 1105 -26.82 -49.37 -4.28
N VAL A 1106 -25.92 -50.35 -4.14
CA VAL A 1106 -25.42 -51.17 -5.25
C VAL A 1106 -26.16 -52.52 -5.35
N SER A 1107 -26.65 -53.06 -4.23
CA SER A 1107 -27.38 -54.33 -4.21
C SER A 1107 -28.67 -54.27 -5.04
N SER A 1108 -28.93 -55.31 -5.83
CA SER A 1108 -30.14 -55.43 -6.67
C SER A 1108 -31.38 -55.82 -5.87
N SER A 1109 -31.22 -56.43 -4.70
CA SER A 1109 -32.33 -56.84 -3.87
C SER A 1109 -32.03 -56.71 -2.37
N PRO A 1110 -33.06 -56.53 -1.52
CA PRO A 1110 -32.90 -56.64 -0.08
C PRO A 1110 -32.37 -58.00 0.38
N GLY A 1111 -32.58 -59.06 -0.41
CA GLY A 1111 -32.05 -60.40 -0.12
C GLY A 1111 -30.53 -60.48 -0.24
N GLU A 1112 -29.97 -59.86 -1.27
CA GLU A 1112 -28.52 -59.78 -1.51
C GLU A 1112 -27.81 -58.97 -0.41
N LEU A 1113 -28.41 -57.85 0.01
CA LEU A 1113 -27.90 -57.07 1.14
C LEU A 1113 -27.93 -57.88 2.45
N LYS A 1114 -29.01 -58.63 2.69
CA LYS A 1114 -29.14 -59.51 3.86
C LYS A 1114 -28.11 -60.64 3.86
N SER A 1115 -27.80 -61.23 2.69
CA SER A 1115 -26.78 -62.28 2.59
C SER A 1115 -25.35 -61.77 2.81
N ILE A 1116 -25.08 -60.49 2.52
CA ILE A 1116 -23.74 -59.90 2.71
C ILE A 1116 -23.53 -59.47 4.16
N TRP A 1117 -24.56 -58.89 4.79
CA TRP A 1117 -24.43 -58.24 6.10
C TRP A 1117 -24.94 -59.07 7.27
N GLU A 1118 -25.76 -60.10 7.04
CA GLU A 1118 -26.30 -60.98 8.09
C GLU A 1118 -26.81 -60.20 9.34
N PRO A 1119 -27.95 -59.49 9.25
CA PRO A 1119 -28.41 -58.55 10.27
C PRO A 1119 -28.46 -59.11 11.71
N SER A 1120 -28.73 -60.41 11.86
CA SER A 1120 -28.72 -61.12 13.15
C SER A 1120 -27.35 -61.10 13.84
N GLU A 1121 -26.27 -61.24 13.07
CA GLU A 1121 -24.90 -61.27 13.61
C GLU A 1121 -24.49 -59.91 14.18
N TRP A 1122 -24.93 -58.81 13.56
CA TRP A 1122 -24.70 -57.46 14.09
C TRP A 1122 -25.58 -57.13 15.29
N ALA A 1123 -26.81 -57.65 15.34
CA ALA A 1123 -27.66 -57.55 16.53
C ALA A 1123 -27.07 -58.33 17.72
N ASN A 1124 -26.55 -59.54 17.47
CA ASN A 1124 -25.85 -60.35 18.46
C ASN A 1124 -24.57 -59.65 18.96
N LEU A 1125 -23.81 -59.03 18.05
CA LEU A 1125 -22.62 -58.24 18.39
C LEU A 1125 -22.95 -57.04 19.29
N ALA A 1126 -24.10 -56.39 19.11
CA ALA A 1126 -24.57 -55.34 20.01
C ALA A 1126 -24.81 -55.86 21.43
N GLY A 1127 -25.30 -57.10 21.57
CA GLY A 1127 -25.45 -57.80 22.85
C GLY A 1127 -24.10 -58.11 23.50
N LYS A 1128 -23.16 -58.70 22.75
CA LYS A 1128 -21.80 -58.99 23.22
C LYS A 1128 -21.07 -57.75 23.73
N LEU A 1129 -21.21 -56.61 23.04
CA LEU A 1129 -20.64 -55.33 23.49
C LEU A 1129 -21.29 -54.80 24.77
N ALA A 1130 -22.56 -55.12 25.03
CA ALA A 1130 -23.25 -54.74 26.27
C ALA A 1130 -22.84 -55.62 27.45
N GLU A 1131 -22.45 -56.86 27.20
CA GLU A 1131 -21.99 -57.82 28.20
C GLU A 1131 -20.51 -57.66 28.56
N THR A 1132 -19.70 -57.07 27.67
CA THR A 1132 -18.28 -56.85 27.89
C THR A 1132 -18.05 -55.65 28.81
N ASP A 1133 -17.44 -55.85 29.99
CA ASP A 1133 -17.25 -54.81 31.02
C ASP A 1133 -16.59 -53.52 30.50
N ARG A 1134 -15.63 -53.64 29.57
CA ARG A 1134 -14.92 -52.50 28.96
C ARG A 1134 -15.81 -51.61 28.09
N PHE A 1135 -16.85 -52.18 27.48
CA PHE A 1135 -17.70 -51.49 26.50
C PHE A 1135 -19.15 -51.31 26.97
N ARG A 1136 -19.53 -51.92 28.10
CA ARG A 1136 -20.87 -51.87 28.69
C ARG A 1136 -21.40 -50.46 28.90
N SER A 1137 -20.53 -49.53 29.33
CA SER A 1137 -20.87 -48.11 29.53
C SER A 1137 -20.96 -47.30 28.23
N SER A 1138 -20.46 -47.84 27.11
CA SER A 1138 -20.41 -47.19 25.80
C SER A 1138 -21.64 -47.52 24.96
N THR A 1139 -22.83 -47.12 25.43
CA THR A 1139 -24.14 -47.38 24.78
C THR A 1139 -24.22 -46.90 23.32
N GLY A 1140 -23.38 -45.92 22.93
CA GLY A 1140 -23.22 -45.47 21.56
C GLY A 1140 -22.75 -46.58 20.60
N LEU A 1141 -21.84 -47.47 21.03
CA LEU A 1141 -21.34 -48.57 20.19
C LEU A 1141 -22.45 -49.58 19.89
N GLN A 1142 -23.22 -49.95 20.92
CA GLN A 1142 -24.37 -50.85 20.80
C GLN A 1142 -25.43 -50.29 19.86
N THR A 1143 -25.67 -48.97 19.95
CA THR A 1143 -26.61 -48.26 19.08
C THR A 1143 -26.16 -48.30 17.61
N MET A 1144 -24.86 -48.11 17.34
CA MET A 1144 -24.32 -48.18 15.99
C MET A 1144 -24.41 -49.59 15.38
N CYS A 1145 -24.16 -50.65 16.16
CA CYS A 1145 -24.37 -52.04 15.70
C CYS A 1145 -25.84 -52.32 15.33
N LYS A 1146 -26.78 -51.86 16.17
CA LYS A 1146 -28.22 -51.96 15.89
C LYS A 1146 -28.63 -51.18 14.64
N GLN A 1147 -28.03 -50.00 14.42
CA GLN A 1147 -28.24 -49.23 13.19
C GLN A 1147 -27.74 -49.97 11.94
N ILE A 1148 -26.56 -50.60 12.00
CA ILE A 1148 -26.04 -51.42 10.88
C ILE A 1148 -27.02 -52.57 10.58
N ALA A 1149 -27.45 -53.31 11.61
CA ALA A 1149 -28.41 -54.40 11.47
C ALA A 1149 -29.74 -53.93 10.84
N GLN A 1150 -30.28 -52.79 11.29
CA GLN A 1150 -31.51 -52.23 10.75
C GLN A 1150 -31.37 -51.82 9.27
N MET A 1151 -30.26 -51.17 8.91
CA MET A 1151 -30.00 -50.74 7.55
C MET A 1151 -29.83 -51.92 6.58
N ALA A 1152 -29.19 -53.00 7.04
CA ALA A 1152 -29.06 -54.25 6.31
C ALA A 1152 -30.39 -55.05 6.21
N GLY A 1153 -31.29 -54.88 7.18
CA GLY A 1153 -32.60 -55.53 7.24
C GLY A 1153 -33.66 -55.01 6.26
N GLY A 1154 -33.45 -53.82 5.69
CA GLY A 1154 -34.32 -53.21 4.67
C GLY A 1154 -35.36 -52.21 5.18
N GLU A 1155 -35.38 -51.90 6.48
CA GLU A 1155 -36.33 -50.93 7.05
C GLU A 1155 -35.92 -49.47 6.74
N SER A 1156 -36.87 -48.66 6.26
CA SER A 1156 -36.69 -47.23 6.05
C SER A 1156 -36.85 -46.47 7.37
N THR A 1157 -35.85 -45.70 7.78
CA THR A 1157 -36.02 -44.69 8.82
C THR A 1157 -36.87 -43.52 8.30
N SER A 1158 -38.18 -43.60 8.48
CA SER A 1158 -39.08 -42.45 8.43
C SER A 1158 -40.28 -42.67 9.34
N GLU A 1159 -40.31 -42.03 10.50
CA GLU A 1159 -41.49 -41.29 10.95
C GLU A 1159 -41.15 -40.36 12.12
N LYS A 1160 -40.97 -39.07 11.79
CA LYS A 1160 -41.23 -37.97 12.72
C LYS A 1160 -42.72 -37.96 13.01
N LYS A 1161 -43.12 -38.05 14.28
CA LYS A 1161 -44.44 -37.61 14.74
C LYS A 1161 -44.62 -36.12 14.39
N LYS A 1162 -45.55 -35.83 13.47
CA LYS A 1162 -46.23 -34.53 13.38
C LYS A 1162 -47.62 -34.70 13.98
N LYS A 1163 -48.03 -33.77 14.84
CA LYS A 1163 -49.44 -33.55 15.20
C LYS A 1163 -49.76 -32.09 14.85
N GLY A 1164 -50.78 -31.90 14.01
CA GLY A 1164 -51.46 -30.62 13.80
C GLY A 1164 -51.17 -29.93 12.47
N ASP A 1165 -52.18 -29.94 11.59
CA ASP A 1165 -52.29 -29.30 10.27
C ASP A 1165 -52.08 -27.78 10.24
N LYS A 1166 -51.50 -27.30 9.14
CA LYS A 1166 -52.13 -26.31 8.23
C LYS A 1166 -51.31 -26.07 6.95
N ALA A 1167 -52.02 -26.20 5.83
CA ALA A 1167 -51.91 -25.58 4.51
C ALA A 1167 -50.59 -24.94 4.04
N SER A 1168 -50.09 -25.44 2.91
CA SER A 1168 -49.42 -24.64 1.88
C SER A 1168 -49.60 -25.36 0.53
N ASP A 1169 -50.04 -24.62 -0.48
CA ASP A 1169 -50.11 -25.06 -1.87
C ASP A 1169 -49.39 -24.03 -2.76
N ASP A 1170 -49.02 -24.51 -3.96
CA ASP A 1170 -48.42 -23.89 -5.15
C ASP A 1170 -46.87 -23.76 -5.25
N VAL A 1171 -46.14 -24.53 -6.10
CA VAL A 1171 -46.10 -24.65 -7.60
C VAL A 1171 -45.06 -23.65 -8.18
N THR A 1172 -44.13 -23.91 -9.11
CA THR A 1172 -43.70 -25.01 -10.02
C THR A 1172 -42.31 -24.62 -10.62
N GLY A 1173 -41.64 -25.55 -11.33
CA GLY A 1173 -40.80 -25.16 -12.48
C GLY A 1173 -39.46 -25.89 -12.64
N SER A 1174 -39.14 -26.30 -13.86
CA SER A 1174 -38.11 -27.27 -14.25
C SER A 1174 -37.02 -26.66 -15.15
N LYS A 1175 -35.85 -27.33 -15.20
CA LYS A 1175 -34.83 -27.41 -16.27
C LYS A 1175 -33.69 -26.35 -16.43
N ARG A 1176 -32.48 -26.92 -16.37
CA ARG A 1176 -31.23 -26.79 -17.20
C ARG A 1176 -30.33 -25.54 -17.15
N LYS A 1177 -29.14 -25.79 -16.57
CA LYS A 1177 -27.74 -25.63 -17.05
C LYS A 1177 -27.17 -24.26 -17.52
N ALA A 1178 -26.02 -23.99 -16.88
CA ALA A 1178 -24.76 -23.37 -17.34
C ALA A 1178 -24.54 -21.87 -17.11
N GLY A 1179 -23.41 -21.56 -16.44
CA GLY A 1179 -22.54 -20.44 -16.81
C GLY A 1179 -22.21 -19.40 -15.72
N ALA A 1180 -20.91 -19.30 -15.42
CA ALA A 1180 -20.14 -18.13 -14.98
C ALA A 1180 -20.21 -17.64 -13.52
N LEU A 1181 -19.11 -17.95 -12.80
CA LEU A 1181 -18.18 -17.05 -12.08
C LEU A 1181 -18.72 -15.73 -11.52
N VAL A 1182 -18.42 -15.47 -10.24
CA VAL A 1182 -17.50 -14.40 -9.78
C VAL A 1182 -17.24 -14.57 -8.27
N ASP A 1183 -15.96 -14.52 -7.93
CA ASP A 1183 -15.39 -14.44 -6.58
C ASP A 1183 -15.90 -13.24 -5.78
N GLY A 1184 -15.75 -13.30 -4.46
CA GLY A 1184 -15.63 -12.07 -3.69
C GLY A 1184 -16.09 -12.14 -2.25
N GLU A 1185 -15.19 -12.66 -1.41
CA GLU A 1185 -14.88 -12.14 -0.08
C GLU A 1185 -15.90 -12.28 1.08
N ALA A 1186 -15.53 -13.18 1.99
CA ALA A 1186 -15.69 -12.97 3.43
C ALA A 1186 -14.76 -11.82 3.88
N PRO A 1187 -15.04 -11.13 5.01
CA PRO A 1187 -14.42 -11.57 6.26
C PRO A 1187 -15.37 -11.59 7.49
N VAL A 1188 -15.26 -12.58 8.39
CA VAL A 1188 -14.51 -12.59 9.68
C VAL A 1188 -15.11 -11.58 10.69
N THR A 1189 -15.78 -11.98 11.79
CA THR A 1189 -15.16 -12.41 13.06
C THR A 1189 -16.21 -12.81 14.12
N GLU A 1190 -15.90 -13.93 14.77
CA GLU A 1190 -15.91 -14.20 16.21
C GLU A 1190 -17.03 -13.74 17.20
N LYS A 1191 -17.45 -14.76 17.96
CA LYS A 1191 -17.68 -14.82 19.42
C LYS A 1191 -18.99 -14.27 20.01
N ALA A 1192 -19.94 -15.21 20.08
CA ALA A 1192 -20.53 -15.74 21.32
C ALA A 1192 -21.06 -14.73 22.37
N LYS A 1193 -22.34 -14.38 22.21
CA LYS A 1193 -23.19 -13.84 23.28
C LYS A 1193 -23.69 -14.93 24.23
N ARG A 1194 -23.42 -14.74 25.53
CA ARG A 1194 -24.05 -15.41 26.66
C ARG A 1194 -25.41 -14.75 26.94
N LYS A 1195 -26.46 -15.57 27.09
CA LYS A 1195 -27.86 -15.20 27.40
C LYS A 1195 -28.02 -14.64 28.82
N LYS A 1196 -28.84 -13.59 29.00
CA LYS A 1196 -29.96 -13.48 29.98
C LYS A 1196 -30.64 -12.10 29.83
N VAL A 1197 -31.88 -11.98 29.33
CA VAL A 1197 -33.22 -12.15 29.97
C VAL A 1197 -33.89 -10.78 30.12
N LYS A 1198 -35.07 -10.63 29.47
CA LYS A 1198 -36.32 -9.90 29.81
C LYS A 1198 -36.20 -8.67 30.73
N LYS A 1199 -36.88 -7.53 30.54
CA LYS A 1199 -38.20 -7.26 29.92
C LYS A 1199 -38.38 -5.72 29.96
N ALA A 1200 -38.80 -5.11 28.85
CA ALA A 1200 -39.71 -3.96 28.72
C ALA A 1200 -39.53 -3.41 27.30
#